data_AF-A0A964AL37-F1
#
_entry.id   AF-A0A964AL37-F1
#
_cell.length_a   1.000
_cell.length_b   1.000
_cell.length_c   1.000
_cell.angle_alpha   90.00
_cell.angle_beta   90.00
_cell.angle_gamma   90.00
#
_symmetry.space_group_name_H-M   'P 1'
#
loop_
_entity.id
_entity.type
_entity.pdbx_description
1 polymer ?
#
loop_
_entity_poly.entity_id
_entity_poly.type
_entity_poly.pdbx_seq_one_letter_code
_entity_poly.pdbx_strand_id
1 'polypeptide(L)'
;MPRHGRLLFGAAPLTALLLASTPAFAVCGDGTLDSGETCDDRNTSSGDGCDNVCAIETGWDCLQASFALDFYENWATSTNPVWTLSADQLTLTQAINSNPGVYVSTLPVDGLTIEFTQTVNDSADDDFIGFVVGFEAGDATNASADWILFDWKRGDQQNGSAYAYEGFVMSRVTGASNPTDLWGHNNSLSIITRGINYGSTGWTPFQTYTMQLEYTITSVRVWIDGVLEIDEVGVFPLGNFGFYNYSQEDISFTLVSPVDQSVCVELDTDGDGLTDNEENNTWGTDPNDPDTDGDGLNDGDEVLVIGTDPALADTDGDGLDDGVELDTTGTDPLNDDTDGDGLNDGDEVNLHGSDPLNTDTDGDGLTDGDEVNTHGTSPIDEDTDDDGLSDPEEVNDTGTDPTLADTDGDGLDDDEEIYGTGTDPLDTDSDADGLTDGEEVNETGTDPLNEDTDGGGVPDGTEVLVDGTDPLDEADDLLDTDGDGITDWVEENELGTDPNDPDTDGDGLSDGDEVFVEGTDPLDGDTDGDGLSDGDEVNTWGTDPLDGDTDGDGLGDGDEAGTHGTDPLDSDTDDDGLDDGVEVEDTLTDPNDPDTDGDGLTDGVEDGLGTDPNDDDTDDDGLSDGDEVNDAGTDPTNPDTDGDGLTDGVEVSEVGSDPTNPDTDGDGLTDGEEWNDLGTDPVNEDTDGDGLTDPEELNDHGTDPTNADTDGGGVSDGDEVAEGLDPLDPSDDLPGEYTGGWKCASAPAGSGAWMGLLLALGALVQRRRA
;
A
#
# COMPACT_ATOMS: atom_id res chain seq x y z
N MET A 1 -73.94 102.36 51.37
CA MET A 1 -73.49 103.73 51.04
C MET A 1 -72.22 103.62 50.21
N PRO A 2 -71.93 104.54 49.26
CA PRO A 2 -70.87 104.36 48.26
C PRO A 2 -69.61 105.22 48.47
N ARG A 3 -68.53 104.92 47.72
CA ARG A 3 -67.70 105.81 46.85
C ARG A 3 -66.46 105.06 46.32
N HIS A 4 -66.32 104.87 44.99
CA HIS A 4 -65.51 105.64 44.00
C HIS A 4 -63.97 105.52 44.19
N GLY A 5 -63.12 105.21 43.17
CA GLY A 5 -63.35 104.79 41.77
C GLY A 5 -62.89 105.78 40.66
N ARG A 6 -62.12 105.30 39.64
CA ARG A 6 -61.79 105.87 38.29
C ARG A 6 -61.05 104.77 37.47
N LEU A 7 -61.31 104.43 36.18
CA LEU A 7 -61.41 105.17 34.88
C LEU A 7 -60.03 105.48 34.25
N LEU A 8 -59.74 105.32 32.94
CA LEU A 8 -60.47 104.87 31.71
C LEU A 8 -59.64 103.74 31.00
N PHE A 9 -59.93 103.08 29.86
CA PHE A 9 -60.84 103.21 28.69
C PHE A 9 -61.57 101.85 28.43
N GLY A 10 -62.20 101.44 27.30
CA GLY A 10 -62.52 101.97 25.95
C GLY A 10 -61.76 101.21 24.83
N ALA A 11 -62.36 100.50 23.86
CA ALA A 11 -63.76 100.44 23.38
C ALA A 11 -64.31 98.98 23.21
N ALA A 12 -65.37 98.76 22.42
CA ALA A 12 -66.19 97.53 22.39
C ALA A 12 -66.57 97.09 20.94
N PRO A 13 -67.54 96.18 20.70
CA PRO A 13 -67.33 94.73 20.66
C PRO A 13 -67.69 94.10 19.30
N LEU A 14 -67.31 92.83 19.07
CA LEU A 14 -67.85 92.00 17.99
C LEU A 14 -68.57 90.76 18.54
N THR A 15 -69.61 90.31 17.84
CA THR A 15 -70.41 89.13 18.20
C THR A 15 -69.64 87.83 17.98
N ALA A 16 -69.76 86.89 18.92
CA ALA A 16 -69.33 85.52 18.69
C ALA A 16 -70.15 84.92 17.54
N LEU A 17 -69.47 84.57 16.44
CA LEU A 17 -70.03 83.78 15.37
C LEU A 17 -69.90 82.31 15.78
N LEU A 18 -71.01 81.70 16.19
CA LEU A 18 -71.04 80.26 16.42
C LEU A 18 -70.99 79.56 15.06
N LEU A 19 -69.78 79.28 14.58
CA LEU A 19 -69.56 78.30 13.53
C LEU A 19 -69.90 76.94 14.14
N ALA A 20 -71.11 76.45 13.87
CA ALA A 20 -71.32 75.02 13.93
C ALA A 20 -70.47 74.42 12.81
N SER A 21 -69.51 73.56 13.16
CA SER A 21 -68.90 72.68 12.19
C SER A 21 -70.01 71.87 11.51
N THR A 22 -69.89 71.70 10.20
CA THR A 22 -70.44 70.50 9.58
C THR A 22 -69.76 69.30 10.24
N PRO A 23 -70.44 68.16 10.45
CA PRO A 23 -69.69 66.93 10.69
C PRO A 23 -68.68 66.76 9.56
N ALA A 24 -67.48 66.32 9.88
CA ALA A 24 -66.65 65.69 8.88
C ALA A 24 -67.43 64.51 8.29
N PHE A 25 -67.18 64.22 7.02
CA PHE A 25 -67.27 62.85 6.58
C PHE A 25 -65.88 62.29 6.83
N ALA A 26 -65.79 61.10 7.40
CA ALA A 26 -64.55 60.36 7.50
C ALA A 26 -63.89 60.28 6.11
N VAL A 27 -62.59 60.57 6.04
CA VAL A 27 -61.80 60.58 4.81
C VAL A 27 -60.50 59.82 5.03
N CYS A 28 -60.63 58.49 5.06
CA CYS A 28 -59.52 57.56 4.96
C CYS A 28 -58.34 58.10 4.12
N GLY A 29 -57.18 58.14 4.77
CA GLY A 29 -55.94 58.72 4.28
C GLY A 29 -55.77 60.20 4.56
N ASP A 30 -56.43 60.77 5.59
CA ASP A 30 -56.21 62.17 6.00
C ASP A 30 -55.34 62.35 7.26
N GLY A 31 -55.02 61.24 7.93
CA GLY A 31 -54.14 61.19 9.10
C GLY A 31 -54.84 61.34 10.44
N THR A 32 -56.18 61.23 10.47
CA THR A 32 -56.96 61.27 11.70
C THR A 32 -57.98 60.14 11.72
N LEU A 33 -57.94 59.27 12.74
CA LEU A 33 -58.91 58.18 12.88
C LEU A 33 -60.32 58.74 13.17
N ASP A 34 -61.15 58.90 12.14
CA ASP A 34 -62.48 59.50 12.25
C ASP A 34 -63.55 58.43 12.57
N SER A 35 -64.76 58.88 12.93
CA SER A 35 -65.78 58.04 13.55
C SER A 35 -66.47 57.07 12.56
N GLY A 36 -65.79 55.97 12.27
CA GLY A 36 -66.25 54.88 11.40
C GLY A 36 -65.13 54.01 10.83
N GLU A 37 -63.88 54.47 10.95
CA GLU A 37 -62.66 53.80 10.49
C GLU A 37 -62.07 52.93 11.62
N THR A 38 -61.19 51.98 11.28
CA THR A 38 -60.42 51.19 12.28
C THR A 38 -58.92 51.45 12.23
N CYS A 39 -58.43 52.05 11.15
CA CYS A 39 -57.10 52.63 11.00
C CYS A 39 -57.20 53.91 10.16
N ASP A 40 -56.17 54.75 10.13
CA ASP A 40 -55.90 55.76 9.10
C ASP A 40 -54.40 56.09 9.18
N ASP A 41 -53.67 55.83 8.11
CA ASP A 41 -52.21 55.90 8.03
C ASP A 41 -51.69 57.12 7.24
N ARG A 42 -52.57 58.09 6.93
CA ARG A 42 -52.34 59.24 6.00
C ARG A 42 -52.31 58.86 4.51
N ASN A 43 -52.74 57.67 4.13
CA ASN A 43 -52.62 57.10 2.80
C ASN A 43 -53.87 56.25 2.41
N THR A 44 -53.93 55.73 1.19
CA THR A 44 -55.07 54.91 0.69
C THR A 44 -54.57 53.76 -0.18
N SER A 45 -53.43 53.20 0.19
CA SER A 45 -52.85 52.02 -0.46
C SER A 45 -53.46 50.76 0.17
N SER A 46 -52.80 49.62 0.01
CA SER A 46 -53.19 48.29 0.52
C SER A 46 -51.96 47.39 0.34
N GLY A 47 -51.64 46.55 1.32
CA GLY A 47 -50.32 45.98 1.52
C GLY A 47 -49.40 46.88 2.36
N ASP A 48 -49.99 47.72 3.21
CA ASP A 48 -49.34 48.60 4.19
C ASP A 48 -50.15 48.72 5.50
N GLY A 49 -50.96 47.69 5.79
CA GLY A 49 -51.66 47.47 7.06
C GLY A 49 -52.99 48.20 7.20
N CYS A 50 -53.14 49.35 6.54
CA CYS A 50 -54.41 50.08 6.47
C CYS A 50 -54.97 50.11 5.04
N ASP A 51 -56.10 49.45 4.81
CA ASP A 51 -56.67 49.31 3.47
C ASP A 51 -57.30 50.60 2.93
N ASN A 52 -57.60 50.62 1.63
CA ASN A 52 -58.18 51.79 0.94
C ASN A 52 -59.63 52.15 1.35
N VAL A 53 -60.23 51.46 2.34
CA VAL A 53 -61.45 51.87 3.06
C VAL A 53 -61.25 52.00 4.57
N CYS A 54 -59.99 52.04 5.02
CA CYS A 54 -59.54 52.19 6.41
C CYS A 54 -60.02 51.07 7.34
N ALA A 55 -59.99 49.85 6.82
CA ALA A 55 -59.98 48.61 7.57
C ALA A 55 -58.54 48.12 7.80
N ILE A 56 -58.27 47.53 8.97
CA ILE A 56 -57.00 46.85 9.24
C ILE A 56 -56.89 45.63 8.31
N GLU A 57 -55.73 45.44 7.70
CA GLU A 57 -55.45 44.31 6.81
C GLU A 57 -55.23 42.99 7.60
N THR A 58 -55.17 41.85 6.92
CA THR A 58 -55.03 40.54 7.60
C THR A 58 -53.55 40.19 7.73
N GLY A 59 -53.10 39.84 8.95
CA GLY A 59 -51.67 39.70 9.29
C GLY A 59 -51.02 41.00 9.75
N TRP A 60 -51.81 42.00 10.14
CA TRP A 60 -51.35 43.32 10.60
C TRP A 60 -52.17 43.74 11.83
N ASP A 61 -51.55 44.48 12.77
CA ASP A 61 -52.27 45.30 13.76
C ASP A 61 -51.99 46.79 13.56
N CYS A 62 -52.95 47.65 13.92
CA CYS A 62 -52.87 49.09 13.73
C CYS A 62 -53.13 49.85 15.04
N LEU A 63 -52.06 50.30 15.68
CA LEU A 63 -52.10 51.04 16.94
C LEU A 63 -52.29 52.54 16.73
N GLN A 64 -52.99 53.20 17.67
CA GLN A 64 -53.18 54.65 17.67
C GLN A 64 -51.98 55.37 18.30
N ALA A 65 -51.29 56.18 17.50
CA ALA A 65 -50.05 56.85 17.89
C ALA A 65 -50.23 57.76 19.12
N SER A 66 -49.68 57.31 20.25
CA SER A 66 -49.74 57.97 21.56
C SER A 66 -48.63 57.41 22.47
N PHE A 67 -48.27 58.11 23.56
CA PHE A 67 -47.41 57.54 24.60
C PHE A 67 -48.22 56.62 25.53
N ALA A 68 -48.90 55.63 24.95
CA ALA A 68 -49.43 54.51 25.72
C ALA A 68 -48.25 53.76 26.35
N LEU A 69 -48.31 53.54 27.67
CA LEU A 69 -47.31 52.77 28.39
C LEU A 69 -47.39 51.31 27.96
N ASP A 70 -46.27 50.78 27.48
CA ASP A 70 -46.03 49.36 27.43
C ASP A 70 -45.55 48.88 28.82
N PHE A 71 -44.25 49.02 29.08
CA PHE A 71 -43.63 48.78 30.39
C PHE A 71 -42.63 49.89 30.79
N TYR A 72 -42.13 49.83 32.03
CA TYR A 72 -41.10 50.73 32.52
C TYR A 72 -40.12 49.96 33.41
N GLU A 73 -38.82 50.10 33.15
CA GLU A 73 -37.76 49.42 33.89
C GLU A 73 -36.82 50.40 34.60
N ASN A 74 -36.14 49.94 35.66
CA ASN A 74 -35.28 50.76 36.51
C ASN A 74 -34.19 49.89 37.17
N TRP A 75 -32.92 50.23 36.97
CA TRP A 75 -31.72 49.48 37.41
C TRP A 75 -31.47 49.43 38.94
N ALA A 76 -32.45 49.78 39.79
CA ALA A 76 -32.25 49.83 41.24
C ALA A 76 -33.54 49.65 42.04
N THR A 77 -33.39 49.13 43.27
CA THR A 77 -34.50 48.88 44.21
C THR A 77 -34.77 50.04 45.18
N SER A 78 -34.28 51.24 44.91
CA SER A 78 -34.50 52.43 45.74
C SER A 78 -34.52 53.70 44.90
N THR A 79 -35.40 54.65 45.24
CA THR A 79 -35.57 55.94 44.53
C THR A 79 -35.64 55.77 43.01
N ASN A 80 -36.57 54.93 42.58
CA ASN A 80 -36.95 54.71 41.18
C ASN A 80 -37.70 55.94 40.63
N PRO A 81 -37.64 56.21 39.30
CA PRO A 81 -38.44 57.21 38.61
C PRO A 81 -39.92 57.24 39.03
N VAL A 82 -40.50 58.45 39.03
CA VAL A 82 -41.95 58.66 39.20
C VAL A 82 -42.50 59.28 37.94
N TRP A 83 -42.88 58.40 37.01
CA TRP A 83 -43.55 58.72 35.76
C TRP A 83 -45.02 59.08 35.98
N THR A 84 -45.57 59.98 35.16
CA THR A 84 -47.01 60.31 35.12
C THR A 84 -47.39 60.74 33.71
N LEU A 85 -48.33 60.02 33.11
CA LEU A 85 -48.90 60.30 31.79
C LEU A 85 -50.12 61.22 31.90
N SER A 86 -50.30 62.10 30.92
CA SER A 86 -51.47 62.97 30.80
C SER A 86 -52.73 62.22 30.38
N ALA A 87 -53.91 62.82 30.62
CA ALA A 87 -55.20 62.19 30.34
C ALA A 87 -55.55 62.09 28.83
N ASP A 88 -54.73 62.68 27.98
CA ASP A 88 -54.75 62.60 26.50
C ASP A 88 -53.62 61.72 25.95
N GLN A 89 -52.76 61.13 26.80
CA GLN A 89 -51.64 60.25 26.44
C GLN A 89 -50.57 60.89 25.55
N LEU A 90 -50.47 62.22 25.52
CA LEU A 90 -49.47 62.97 24.74
C LEU A 90 -48.32 63.53 25.57
N THR A 91 -48.48 63.73 26.88
CA THR A 91 -47.45 64.33 27.77
C THR A 91 -47.06 63.35 28.88
N LEU A 92 -45.78 63.02 28.95
CA LEU A 92 -45.17 62.25 30.03
C LEU A 92 -44.34 63.17 30.94
N THR A 93 -44.47 63.05 32.25
CA THR A 93 -43.63 63.79 33.22
C THR A 93 -42.90 62.85 34.17
N GLN A 94 -41.62 63.09 34.39
CA GLN A 94 -40.82 62.51 35.48
C GLN A 94 -40.72 63.57 36.59
N ALA A 95 -41.08 63.20 37.83
CA ALA A 95 -41.30 64.15 38.93
C ALA A 95 -40.22 64.26 40.03
N ILE A 96 -39.14 63.45 40.05
CA ILE A 96 -38.15 63.40 41.14
C ILE A 96 -36.73 63.01 40.68
N ASN A 97 -35.67 63.44 41.38
CA ASN A 97 -34.33 62.89 41.17
C ASN A 97 -34.35 61.38 41.53
N SER A 98 -33.92 60.53 40.60
CA SER A 98 -34.01 59.07 40.70
C SER A 98 -32.80 58.33 40.12
N ASN A 99 -32.69 57.04 40.43
CA ASN A 99 -31.87 56.09 39.68
C ASN A 99 -32.30 55.99 38.20
N PRO A 100 -31.50 55.36 37.32
CA PRO A 100 -31.85 55.29 35.91
C PRO A 100 -33.12 54.48 35.72
N GLY A 101 -33.92 54.87 34.74
CA GLY A 101 -35.05 54.10 34.28
C GLY A 101 -35.60 54.60 32.96
N VAL A 102 -36.30 53.71 32.29
CA VAL A 102 -36.97 53.96 31.01
C VAL A 102 -38.49 53.91 31.18
N TYR A 103 -39.20 54.51 30.24
CA TYR A 103 -40.64 54.39 30.05
C TYR A 103 -40.86 54.08 28.58
N VAL A 104 -41.08 52.80 28.26
CA VAL A 104 -41.27 52.33 26.89
C VAL A 104 -42.73 52.53 26.49
N SER A 105 -42.94 52.93 25.25
CA SER A 105 -44.27 53.14 24.68
C SER A 105 -44.51 52.21 23.51
N THR A 106 -45.78 51.87 23.25
CA THR A 106 -46.21 51.01 22.13
C THR A 106 -46.12 51.77 20.78
N LEU A 107 -44.96 52.36 20.50
CA LEU A 107 -44.63 53.12 19.30
C LEU A 107 -43.42 52.45 18.66
N PRO A 108 -43.60 51.59 17.64
CA PRO A 108 -42.48 50.99 16.93
C PRO A 108 -41.67 52.07 16.23
N VAL A 109 -40.36 51.88 16.14
CA VAL A 109 -39.45 52.91 15.62
C VAL A 109 -39.15 52.81 14.14
N ASP A 110 -39.11 51.60 13.58
CA ASP A 110 -38.74 51.41 12.17
C ASP A 110 -39.78 52.04 11.23
N GLY A 111 -39.30 52.64 10.15
CA GLY A 111 -40.11 53.35 9.16
C GLY A 111 -40.78 54.66 9.64
N LEU A 112 -40.83 54.93 10.96
CA LEU A 112 -41.52 56.08 11.52
C LEU A 112 -40.67 57.35 11.63
N THR A 113 -41.37 58.48 11.73
CA THR A 113 -40.80 59.77 12.13
C THR A 113 -41.47 60.25 13.41
N ILE A 114 -40.76 60.13 14.53
CA ILE A 114 -41.25 60.52 15.86
C ILE A 114 -40.77 61.94 16.16
N GLU A 115 -41.70 62.89 16.28
CA GLU A 115 -41.46 64.26 16.72
C GLU A 115 -42.04 64.45 18.13
N PHE A 116 -41.22 64.89 19.07
CA PHE A 116 -41.65 65.21 20.43
C PHE A 116 -40.95 66.49 20.93
N THR A 117 -41.38 67.01 22.07
CA THR A 117 -40.72 68.10 22.77
C THR A 117 -40.26 67.66 24.16
N GLN A 118 -39.11 68.15 24.61
CA GLN A 118 -38.62 67.92 25.97
C GLN A 118 -38.31 69.23 26.68
N THR A 119 -38.60 69.31 27.99
CA THR A 119 -38.34 70.48 28.83
C THR A 119 -38.03 70.06 30.26
N VAL A 120 -36.88 70.48 30.78
CA VAL A 120 -36.57 70.41 32.21
C VAL A 120 -37.09 71.68 32.89
N ASN A 121 -38.01 71.52 33.83
CA ASN A 121 -38.68 72.62 34.56
C ASN A 121 -37.97 72.98 35.87
N ASP A 122 -36.86 72.31 36.19
CA ASP A 122 -35.92 72.66 37.25
C ASP A 122 -34.61 73.29 36.70
N SER A 123 -33.77 73.82 37.59
CA SER A 123 -32.42 74.35 37.33
C SER A 123 -31.36 73.96 38.37
N ALA A 124 -31.71 73.16 39.38
CA ALA A 124 -30.87 72.75 40.49
C ALA A 124 -29.91 71.61 40.12
N ASP A 125 -30.38 70.56 39.43
CA ASP A 125 -29.55 69.45 38.94
C ASP A 125 -29.04 69.66 37.49
N ASP A 126 -27.98 68.95 37.12
CA ASP A 126 -27.34 68.99 35.79
C ASP A 126 -27.17 67.62 35.11
N ASP A 127 -28.10 66.70 35.40
CA ASP A 127 -28.02 65.28 35.08
C ASP A 127 -28.72 64.88 33.76
N PHE A 128 -28.98 63.58 33.56
CA PHE A 128 -29.30 62.99 32.26
C PHE A 128 -30.79 63.00 31.96
N ILE A 129 -31.10 63.42 30.73
CA ILE A 129 -32.42 63.33 30.08
C ILE A 129 -32.24 62.68 28.71
N GLY A 130 -33.20 61.88 28.24
CA GLY A 130 -33.02 61.19 26.97
C GLY A 130 -34.22 60.38 26.49
N PHE A 131 -33.94 59.53 25.50
CA PHE A 131 -34.84 58.54 24.93
C PHE A 131 -34.06 57.28 24.55
N VAL A 132 -34.77 56.18 24.34
CA VAL A 132 -34.23 54.87 23.93
C VAL A 132 -34.98 54.35 22.72
N VAL A 133 -34.33 53.45 22.00
CA VAL A 133 -34.88 52.70 20.88
C VAL A 133 -34.45 51.25 21.01
N GLY A 134 -35.40 50.32 20.87
CA GLY A 134 -35.16 48.88 20.96
C GLY A 134 -34.92 48.38 22.38
N PHE A 135 -35.42 49.09 23.40
CA PHE A 135 -35.32 48.63 24.79
C PHE A 135 -36.50 47.73 25.13
N GLU A 136 -36.22 46.55 25.68
CA GLU A 136 -37.18 45.47 25.94
C GLU A 136 -37.32 45.11 27.44
N ALA A 137 -38.25 44.21 27.75
CA ALA A 137 -38.76 44.00 29.11
C ALA A 137 -37.84 43.12 29.99
N GLY A 138 -36.61 43.56 30.22
CA GLY A 138 -35.60 42.88 31.03
C GLY A 138 -34.16 43.31 30.74
N ASP A 139 -33.95 44.17 29.74
CA ASP A 139 -32.66 44.70 29.25
C ASP A 139 -31.81 45.44 30.28
N ALA A 140 -32.39 45.82 31.42
CA ALA A 140 -31.59 46.26 32.56
C ALA A 140 -30.73 45.14 33.18
N THR A 141 -30.97 43.88 32.80
CA THR A 141 -30.32 42.68 33.34
C THR A 141 -30.05 41.54 32.35
N ASN A 142 -30.67 41.53 31.16
CA ASN A 142 -30.44 40.50 30.13
C ASN A 142 -28.99 40.56 29.59
N ALA A 143 -28.35 39.41 29.41
CA ALA A 143 -26.98 39.28 28.90
C ALA A 143 -26.87 39.54 27.38
N SER A 144 -27.95 39.29 26.62
CA SER A 144 -28.01 39.46 25.16
C SER A 144 -28.55 40.81 24.71
N ALA A 145 -29.09 41.63 25.63
CA ALA A 145 -29.76 42.90 25.34
C ALA A 145 -29.00 43.82 24.36
N ASP A 146 -29.62 44.23 23.25
CA ASP A 146 -29.07 45.23 22.33
C ASP A 146 -30.04 46.39 22.09
N TRP A 147 -29.66 47.59 22.53
CA TRP A 147 -30.51 48.77 22.42
C TRP A 147 -29.73 50.08 22.27
N ILE A 148 -30.40 51.12 21.74
CA ILE A 148 -29.78 52.42 21.49
C ILE A 148 -30.21 53.45 22.54
N LEU A 149 -29.24 54.00 23.26
CA LEU A 149 -29.41 55.09 24.21
C LEU A 149 -29.10 56.45 23.57
N PHE A 150 -30.05 57.39 23.64
CA PHE A 150 -29.86 58.80 23.31
C PHE A 150 -29.98 59.66 24.57
N ASP A 151 -28.87 60.08 25.17
CA ASP A 151 -28.88 60.88 26.41
C ASP A 151 -28.21 62.25 26.27
N TRP A 152 -28.59 63.17 27.17
CA TRP A 152 -28.07 64.52 27.23
C TRP A 152 -27.82 64.92 28.69
N LYS A 153 -26.55 65.10 29.07
CA LYS A 153 -26.18 65.66 30.38
C LYS A 153 -25.89 67.16 30.29
N ARG A 154 -26.23 67.92 31.34
CA ARG A 154 -26.03 69.39 31.39
C ARG A 154 -24.65 69.83 31.88
N GLY A 155 -23.91 68.99 32.59
CA GLY A 155 -22.57 69.33 33.08
C GLY A 155 -21.66 68.12 33.29
N ASP A 156 -20.36 68.35 33.16
CA ASP A 156 -19.30 67.37 33.48
C ASP A 156 -19.37 66.94 34.97
N GLN A 157 -19.43 65.63 35.25
CA GLN A 157 -19.66 65.14 36.62
C GLN A 157 -19.08 63.74 36.85
N GLN A 158 -18.27 63.58 37.89
CA GLN A 158 -17.69 62.29 38.30
C GLN A 158 -18.53 61.63 39.40
N ASN A 159 -18.88 60.35 39.22
CA ASN A 159 -19.61 59.54 40.19
C ASN A 159 -18.91 58.18 40.38
N GLY A 160 -18.35 57.95 41.57
CA GLY A 160 -17.52 56.77 41.83
C GLY A 160 -16.31 56.70 40.90
N SER A 161 -16.20 55.60 40.15
CA SER A 161 -15.21 55.38 39.09
C SER A 161 -15.59 56.03 37.75
N ALA A 162 -16.88 56.23 37.48
CA ALA A 162 -17.40 56.74 36.22
C ALA A 162 -17.28 58.27 36.10
N TYR A 163 -17.08 58.77 34.88
CA TYR A 163 -17.02 60.20 34.57
C TYR A 163 -17.96 60.50 33.41
N ALA A 164 -18.98 61.32 33.66
CA ALA A 164 -19.93 61.79 32.66
C ALA A 164 -19.47 63.13 32.07
N TYR A 165 -19.58 63.28 30.76
CA TYR A 165 -19.28 64.54 30.03
C TYR A 165 -20.57 65.26 29.62
N GLU A 166 -20.56 66.59 29.56
CA GLU A 166 -21.71 67.35 29.04
C GLU A 166 -22.00 67.09 27.55
N GLY A 167 -23.26 67.28 27.15
CA GLY A 167 -23.72 67.20 25.77
C GLY A 167 -24.59 66.00 25.42
N PHE A 168 -25.07 65.97 24.16
CA PHE A 168 -25.96 64.96 23.59
C PHE A 168 -25.19 63.81 22.92
N VAL A 169 -25.51 62.57 23.25
CA VAL A 169 -24.77 61.34 22.91
C VAL A 169 -25.72 60.29 22.36
N MET A 170 -25.24 59.48 21.42
CA MET A 170 -25.89 58.23 20.99
C MET A 170 -24.91 57.08 21.26
N SER A 171 -25.38 56.05 21.96
CA SER A 171 -24.60 54.88 22.36
C SER A 171 -25.38 53.60 22.05
N ARG A 172 -24.67 52.53 21.65
CA ARG A 172 -25.20 51.15 21.68
C ARG A 172 -24.96 50.60 23.08
N VAL A 173 -25.94 49.90 23.63
CA VAL A 173 -25.83 49.14 24.87
C VAL A 173 -25.91 47.68 24.48
N THR A 174 -24.90 46.90 24.83
CA THR A 174 -24.80 45.46 24.54
C THR A 174 -24.61 44.69 25.83
N GLY A 175 -25.57 43.83 26.15
CA GLY A 175 -25.65 43.01 27.34
C GLY A 175 -25.89 43.76 28.66
N ALA A 176 -25.84 42.98 29.74
CA ALA A 176 -26.38 43.36 31.05
C ALA A 176 -25.76 44.65 31.61
N SER A 177 -26.55 45.72 31.56
CA SER A 177 -26.09 47.08 31.88
C SER A 177 -26.29 47.44 33.35
N ASN A 178 -25.48 48.37 33.89
CA ASN A 178 -25.64 48.83 35.28
C ASN A 178 -25.51 50.37 35.42
N PRO A 179 -25.96 50.98 36.54
CA PRO A 179 -25.92 52.43 36.71
C PRO A 179 -24.54 53.10 36.56
N THR A 180 -23.44 52.37 36.79
CA THR A 180 -22.07 52.87 36.62
C THR A 180 -21.68 52.97 35.14
N ASP A 181 -22.14 52.00 34.35
CA ASP A 181 -21.91 51.89 32.91
C ASP A 181 -22.70 53.00 32.20
N LEU A 182 -24.00 53.09 32.51
CA LEU A 182 -24.93 54.12 32.03
C LEU A 182 -24.44 55.54 32.35
N TRP A 183 -23.84 55.74 33.53
CA TRP A 183 -23.35 57.07 33.92
C TRP A 183 -22.10 57.51 33.14
N GLY A 184 -21.23 56.59 32.78
CA GLY A 184 -19.91 56.90 32.22
C GLY A 184 -19.70 56.43 30.78
N HIS A 185 -20.74 55.92 30.11
CA HIS A 185 -20.70 55.32 28.77
C HIS A 185 -19.52 54.35 28.59
N ASN A 186 -19.51 53.28 29.40
CA ASN A 186 -18.43 52.29 29.48
C ASN A 186 -18.95 50.88 29.78
N ASN A 187 -18.09 49.87 29.63
CA ASN A 187 -18.38 48.43 29.77
C ASN A 187 -19.48 47.99 28.79
N SER A 188 -20.71 47.75 29.26
CA SER A 188 -21.88 47.43 28.44
C SER A 188 -22.30 48.55 27.47
N LEU A 189 -21.80 49.78 27.64
CA LEU A 189 -22.09 50.91 26.74
C LEU A 189 -20.91 51.32 25.85
N SER A 190 -21.20 51.48 24.56
CA SER A 190 -20.28 52.02 23.56
C SER A 190 -20.85 53.28 22.89
N ILE A 191 -20.13 54.41 22.95
CA ILE A 191 -20.54 55.64 22.25
C ILE A 191 -20.36 55.46 20.74
N ILE A 192 -21.46 55.50 19.99
CA ILE A 192 -21.45 55.54 18.53
C ILE A 192 -21.03 56.93 18.07
N THR A 193 -21.75 57.96 18.54
CA THR A 193 -21.59 59.34 18.04
C THR A 193 -22.04 60.39 19.06
N ARG A 194 -21.76 61.66 18.76
CA ARG A 194 -22.10 62.82 19.60
C ARG A 194 -22.65 63.94 18.72
N GLY A 195 -23.71 64.61 19.21
CA GLY A 195 -24.44 65.61 18.43
C GLY A 195 -23.55 66.71 17.84
N ILE A 196 -23.71 67.01 16.55
CA ILE A 196 -22.86 67.93 15.76
C ILE A 196 -22.68 69.31 16.43
N ASN A 197 -23.70 69.84 17.12
CA ASN A 197 -23.64 71.10 17.85
C ASN A 197 -23.82 70.91 19.37
N TYR A 198 -24.64 69.94 19.80
CA TYR A 198 -24.96 69.71 21.21
C TYR A 198 -24.13 68.62 21.91
N GLY A 199 -23.33 67.83 21.18
CA GLY A 199 -22.48 66.75 21.71
C GLY A 199 -21.32 67.16 22.61
N SER A 200 -21.17 68.46 22.88
CA SER A 200 -20.27 69.04 23.88
C SER A 200 -20.85 70.33 24.47
N THR A 201 -22.18 70.37 24.67
CA THR A 201 -22.88 71.50 25.31
C THR A 201 -24.17 71.02 25.98
N GLY A 202 -24.27 71.23 27.28
CA GLY A 202 -25.40 70.80 28.10
C GLY A 202 -26.75 71.45 27.76
N TRP A 203 -27.84 70.76 28.12
CA TRP A 203 -29.20 71.28 28.02
C TRP A 203 -29.42 72.49 28.95
N THR A 204 -30.36 73.37 28.60
CA THR A 204 -30.63 74.62 29.31
C THR A 204 -31.93 74.53 30.14
N PRO A 205 -31.90 74.84 31.45
CA PRO A 205 -33.09 74.92 32.29
C PRO A 205 -34.20 75.80 31.71
N PHE A 206 -35.45 75.34 31.81
CA PHE A 206 -36.66 75.98 31.29
C PHE A 206 -36.67 76.24 29.76
N GLN A 207 -35.76 75.62 29.00
CA GLN A 207 -35.82 75.60 27.54
C GLN A 207 -36.63 74.38 27.08
N THR A 208 -37.56 74.61 26.14
CA THR A 208 -38.20 73.54 25.38
C THR A 208 -37.38 73.27 24.13
N TYR A 209 -37.02 72.01 23.92
CA TYR A 209 -36.36 71.53 22.71
C TYR A 209 -37.35 70.69 21.91
N THR A 210 -37.37 70.87 20.59
CA THR A 210 -38.13 70.05 19.64
C THR A 210 -37.20 68.97 19.12
N MET A 211 -37.52 67.71 19.38
CA MET A 211 -36.74 66.54 18.99
C MET A 211 -37.47 65.85 17.83
N GLN A 212 -36.78 65.53 16.74
CA GLN A 212 -37.28 64.68 15.67
C GLN A 212 -36.32 63.50 15.50
N LEU A 213 -36.86 62.29 15.50
CA LEU A 213 -36.17 61.04 15.19
C LEU A 213 -36.74 60.51 13.86
N GLU A 214 -35.88 60.25 12.88
CA GLU A 214 -36.14 59.29 11.80
C GLU A 214 -35.30 58.05 12.12
N TYR A 215 -35.94 56.90 12.27
CA TYR A 215 -35.26 55.64 12.60
C TYR A 215 -35.60 54.56 11.58
N THR A 216 -34.59 53.76 11.26
CA THR A 216 -34.70 52.46 10.62
C THR A 216 -33.56 51.58 11.11
N ILE A 217 -33.71 50.26 11.06
CA ILE A 217 -32.64 49.30 11.38
C ILE A 217 -31.33 49.53 10.60
N THR A 218 -31.37 50.28 9.49
CA THR A 218 -30.17 50.64 8.69
C THR A 218 -29.67 52.08 8.88
N SER A 219 -30.45 53.00 9.45
CA SER A 219 -30.08 54.41 9.55
C SER A 219 -30.86 55.17 10.63
N VAL A 220 -30.13 56.03 11.36
CA VAL A 220 -30.65 56.86 12.44
C VAL A 220 -30.37 58.33 12.14
N ARG A 221 -31.40 59.18 12.23
CA ARG A 221 -31.24 60.64 12.22
C ARG A 221 -31.97 61.30 13.38
N VAL A 222 -31.29 62.25 14.03
CA VAL A 222 -31.88 63.08 15.09
C VAL A 222 -31.70 64.55 14.78
N TRP A 223 -32.78 65.32 14.86
CA TRP A 223 -32.77 66.79 14.84
C TRP A 223 -33.17 67.36 16.19
N ILE A 224 -32.54 68.49 16.55
CA ILE A 224 -32.89 69.30 17.71
C ILE A 224 -33.21 70.72 17.23
N ASP A 225 -34.42 71.20 17.52
CA ASP A 225 -35.02 72.45 17.01
C ASP A 225 -34.89 72.63 15.48
N GLY A 226 -34.96 71.52 14.74
CA GLY A 226 -34.85 71.46 13.28
C GLY A 226 -33.42 71.53 12.74
N VAL A 227 -32.40 71.40 13.60
CA VAL A 227 -30.98 71.25 13.21
C VAL A 227 -30.59 69.78 13.35
N LEU A 228 -30.03 69.20 12.27
CA LEU A 228 -29.54 67.82 12.26
C LEU A 228 -28.32 67.70 13.18
N GLU A 229 -28.43 66.83 14.20
CA GLU A 229 -27.39 66.57 15.19
C GLU A 229 -26.72 65.21 14.99
N ILE A 230 -27.46 64.21 14.48
CA ILE A 230 -27.02 62.82 14.27
C ILE A 230 -27.52 62.37 12.89
N ASP A 231 -26.68 61.69 12.10
CA ASP A 231 -26.98 61.15 10.76
C ASP A 231 -26.08 59.94 10.52
N GLU A 232 -26.44 58.81 11.12
CA GLU A 232 -25.64 57.57 11.12
C GLU A 232 -26.31 56.48 10.25
N VAL A 233 -25.48 55.55 9.77
CA VAL A 233 -25.85 54.40 8.93
C VAL A 233 -25.08 53.19 9.44
N GLY A 234 -25.77 52.06 9.63
CA GLY A 234 -25.21 50.87 10.29
C GLY A 234 -26.21 49.72 10.30
N VAL A 235 -26.13 48.89 11.33
CA VAL A 235 -27.21 47.98 11.74
C VAL A 235 -27.57 48.37 13.18
N PHE A 236 -28.86 48.49 13.45
CA PHE A 236 -29.43 48.91 14.74
C PHE A 236 -30.66 48.04 15.06
N PRO A 237 -30.95 47.78 16.34
CA PRO A 237 -32.00 46.85 16.77
C PRO A 237 -33.42 47.31 16.39
N LEU A 238 -34.37 46.37 16.42
CA LEU A 238 -35.80 46.59 16.17
C LEU A 238 -36.50 47.19 17.42
N GLY A 239 -37.82 46.99 17.55
CA GLY A 239 -38.57 47.27 18.77
C GLY A 239 -39.13 48.68 18.92
N ASN A 240 -39.28 49.11 20.18
CA ASN A 240 -40.12 50.23 20.58
C ASN A 240 -39.35 51.51 21.00
N PHE A 241 -40.05 52.65 20.93
CA PHE A 241 -39.57 53.94 21.41
C PHE A 241 -39.86 54.13 22.91
N GLY A 242 -38.88 54.62 23.67
CA GLY A 242 -39.05 54.94 25.10
C GLY A 242 -38.37 56.23 25.55
N PHE A 243 -38.76 56.76 26.71
CA PHE A 243 -38.10 57.90 27.36
C PHE A 243 -37.14 57.46 28.46
N TYR A 244 -35.99 58.12 28.55
CA TYR A 244 -34.94 57.84 29.53
C TYR A 244 -34.73 59.00 30.50
N ASN A 245 -34.46 58.66 31.74
CA ASN A 245 -34.10 59.60 32.79
C ASN A 245 -33.13 58.97 33.79
N TYR A 246 -32.08 59.71 34.16
CA TYR A 246 -31.18 59.33 35.25
C TYR A 246 -30.74 60.57 36.02
N SER A 247 -31.15 60.65 37.30
CA SER A 247 -30.77 61.67 38.29
C SER A 247 -31.25 63.10 38.00
N GLN A 248 -32.13 63.33 37.01
CA GLN A 248 -32.73 64.66 36.75
C GLN A 248 -34.21 64.71 37.14
N GLU A 249 -34.64 65.75 37.89
CA GLU A 249 -36.03 65.97 38.28
C GLU A 249 -36.81 66.98 37.41
N ASP A 250 -38.15 66.91 37.48
CA ASP A 250 -39.13 67.82 36.87
C ASP A 250 -38.99 67.99 35.33
N ILE A 251 -38.76 66.88 34.62
CA ILE A 251 -38.79 66.85 33.14
C ILE A 251 -40.17 66.46 32.61
N SER A 252 -40.60 67.18 31.57
CA SER A 252 -41.78 66.88 30.76
C SER A 252 -41.40 66.61 29.30
N PHE A 253 -41.82 65.46 28.79
CA PHE A 253 -41.82 65.08 27.37
C PHE A 253 -43.22 65.24 26.78
N THR A 254 -43.38 65.60 25.50
CA THR A 254 -44.71 65.71 24.85
C THR A 254 -44.66 65.42 23.36
N LEU A 255 -45.49 64.48 22.89
CA LEU A 255 -45.61 64.03 21.50
C LEU A 255 -46.16 65.14 20.59
N VAL A 256 -45.64 65.20 19.36
CA VAL A 256 -46.03 66.16 18.31
C VAL A 256 -46.42 65.43 17.03
N SER A 257 -45.73 64.36 16.66
CA SER A 257 -46.07 63.44 15.57
C SER A 257 -45.43 62.05 15.81
N PRO A 258 -46.03 60.94 15.34
CA PRO A 258 -47.41 60.84 14.87
C PRO A 258 -48.40 61.10 16.02
N VAL A 259 -49.50 61.80 15.71
CA VAL A 259 -50.64 62.02 16.60
C VAL A 259 -51.91 61.85 15.77
N ASP A 260 -52.94 61.24 16.34
CA ASP A 260 -54.22 60.84 15.71
C ASP A 260 -54.11 59.89 14.48
N GLN A 261 -52.89 59.61 14.02
CA GLN A 261 -52.55 58.59 13.01
C GLN A 261 -52.57 57.18 13.61
N SER A 262 -52.94 56.20 12.79
CA SER A 262 -52.68 54.79 13.03
C SER A 262 -51.32 54.37 12.46
N VAL A 263 -50.55 53.66 13.27
CA VAL A 263 -49.32 52.99 12.89
C VAL A 263 -49.65 51.52 12.72
N CYS A 264 -49.43 50.97 11.53
CA CYS A 264 -49.68 49.56 11.27
C CYS A 264 -48.35 48.83 11.07
N VAL A 265 -48.24 47.64 11.65
CA VAL A 265 -47.11 46.72 11.53
C VAL A 265 -47.63 45.35 11.11
N GLU A 266 -46.79 44.54 10.47
CA GLU A 266 -47.07 43.11 10.31
C GLU A 266 -47.12 42.46 11.70
N LEU A 267 -47.93 41.41 11.85
CA LEU A 267 -48.09 40.75 13.14
C LEU A 267 -46.86 39.90 13.46
N ASP A 268 -46.52 39.92 14.73
CA ASP A 268 -45.54 39.16 15.48
C ASP A 268 -46.33 38.80 16.76
N THR A 269 -46.47 37.50 17.06
CA THR A 269 -47.55 37.00 17.94
C THR A 269 -47.03 36.55 19.32
N ASP A 270 -45.79 36.09 19.40
CA ASP A 270 -45.06 35.65 20.59
C ASP A 270 -43.96 36.65 20.99
N GLY A 271 -43.31 37.32 20.03
CA GLY A 271 -42.38 38.42 20.26
C GLY A 271 -40.90 38.07 20.08
N ASP A 272 -40.55 37.18 19.16
CA ASP A 272 -39.15 36.77 18.87
C ASP A 272 -38.40 37.76 17.94
N GLY A 273 -39.15 38.52 17.13
CA GLY A 273 -38.61 39.45 16.13
C GLY A 273 -38.75 38.99 14.66
N LEU A 274 -39.27 37.79 14.41
CA LEU A 274 -39.85 37.39 13.14
C LEU A 274 -41.32 37.86 13.05
N THR A 275 -41.90 37.80 11.86
CA THR A 275 -43.33 38.06 11.67
C THR A 275 -44.08 36.77 11.37
N ASP A 276 -45.38 36.74 11.76
CA ASP A 276 -46.40 35.73 11.42
C ASP A 276 -46.28 35.23 9.97
N ASN A 277 -45.86 36.13 9.07
CA ASN A 277 -45.72 35.94 7.64
C ASN A 277 -44.34 35.42 7.21
N GLU A 278 -43.24 35.81 7.86
CA GLU A 278 -41.90 35.30 7.59
C GLU A 278 -41.74 33.88 8.09
N GLU A 279 -42.21 33.59 9.29
CA GLU A 279 -42.29 32.24 9.86
C GLU A 279 -43.05 31.27 8.92
N ASN A 280 -44.34 31.54 8.67
CA ASN A 280 -45.22 30.67 7.85
C ASN A 280 -44.76 30.45 6.39
N ASN A 281 -43.92 31.34 5.82
CA ASN A 281 -43.65 31.36 4.37
C ASN A 281 -42.16 31.38 3.98
N THR A 282 -41.25 31.65 4.91
CA THR A 282 -39.79 31.66 4.70
C THR A 282 -39.12 30.51 5.44
N TRP A 283 -39.35 30.39 6.75
CA TRP A 283 -38.61 29.47 7.64
C TRP A 283 -39.37 28.16 7.89
N GLY A 284 -40.63 28.22 8.33
CA GLY A 284 -41.50 27.06 8.54
C GLY A 284 -41.98 26.84 9.98
N THR A 285 -41.68 27.79 10.85
CA THR A 285 -41.91 27.87 12.30
C THR A 285 -43.40 28.10 12.68
N ASP A 286 -43.75 28.05 13.98
CA ASP A 286 -45.13 28.29 14.48
C ASP A 286 -45.24 29.65 15.22
N PRO A 287 -46.01 30.63 14.68
CA PRO A 287 -46.25 31.97 15.28
C PRO A 287 -47.05 31.99 16.58
N ASN A 288 -46.72 31.09 17.51
CA ASN A 288 -47.28 30.96 18.84
C ASN A 288 -46.27 30.38 19.86
N ASP A 289 -45.08 29.92 19.44
CA ASP A 289 -43.97 29.38 20.26
C ASP A 289 -42.64 29.95 19.68
N PRO A 290 -41.93 30.86 20.37
CA PRO A 290 -40.72 31.54 19.88
C PRO A 290 -39.45 30.69 20.05
N ASP A 291 -39.59 29.38 19.87
CA ASP A 291 -38.66 28.30 20.16
C ASP A 291 -39.30 27.05 19.53
N THR A 292 -39.21 26.95 18.19
CA THR A 292 -40.07 26.04 17.38
C THR A 292 -39.77 24.56 17.60
N ASP A 293 -38.50 24.18 17.81
CA ASP A 293 -38.07 22.78 17.98
C ASP A 293 -37.70 22.40 19.42
N GLY A 294 -37.30 23.37 20.26
CA GLY A 294 -37.13 23.20 21.70
C GLY A 294 -35.69 23.11 22.19
N ASP A 295 -34.70 23.59 21.41
CA ASP A 295 -33.27 23.53 21.73
C ASP A 295 -32.88 24.47 22.89
N GLY A 296 -33.47 25.67 22.93
CA GLY A 296 -33.23 26.73 23.92
C GLY A 296 -32.82 28.10 23.35
N LEU A 297 -32.65 28.21 22.02
CA LEU A 297 -32.50 29.47 21.29
C LEU A 297 -33.89 30.11 21.04
N ASN A 298 -33.99 30.97 20.02
CA ASN A 298 -35.27 31.47 19.52
C ASN A 298 -35.16 31.75 18.04
N ASP A 299 -36.22 31.42 17.29
CA ASP A 299 -36.27 31.40 15.83
C ASP A 299 -35.75 32.72 15.19
N GLY A 300 -36.00 33.85 15.86
CA GLY A 300 -35.51 35.18 15.52
C GLY A 300 -34.01 35.39 15.70
N ASP A 301 -33.43 35.12 16.88
CA ASP A 301 -31.98 35.23 17.12
C ASP A 301 -31.19 34.27 16.22
N GLU A 302 -31.71 33.06 15.98
CA GLU A 302 -31.13 32.11 15.04
C GLU A 302 -31.00 32.69 13.63
N VAL A 303 -32.11 33.16 13.05
CA VAL A 303 -32.17 33.73 11.71
C VAL A 303 -31.41 35.06 11.57
N LEU A 304 -31.41 35.89 12.61
CA LEU A 304 -30.95 37.28 12.55
C LEU A 304 -29.54 37.50 13.12
N VAL A 305 -29.05 36.59 13.97
CA VAL A 305 -27.79 36.75 14.73
C VAL A 305 -26.84 35.57 14.53
N ILE A 306 -27.32 34.33 14.64
CA ILE A 306 -26.48 33.11 14.70
C ILE A 306 -26.21 32.56 13.29
N GLY A 307 -27.24 32.07 12.61
CA GLY A 307 -27.17 31.52 11.24
C GLY A 307 -27.69 30.09 11.05
N THR A 308 -28.25 29.48 12.10
CA THR A 308 -28.84 28.13 12.18
C THR A 308 -30.18 28.02 11.42
N ASP A 309 -30.77 26.82 11.36
CA ASP A 309 -32.09 26.58 10.73
C ASP A 309 -33.17 26.35 11.81
N PRO A 310 -34.04 27.33 12.14
CA PRO A 310 -34.88 27.38 13.35
C PRO A 310 -36.09 26.41 13.36
N ALA A 311 -35.92 25.26 12.73
CA ALA A 311 -36.85 24.13 12.76
C ALA A 311 -36.09 22.80 12.87
N LEU A 312 -34.80 22.85 13.19
CA LEU A 312 -33.84 21.79 13.41
C LEU A 312 -32.96 22.19 14.60
N ALA A 313 -33.27 21.66 15.79
CA ALA A 313 -32.50 21.84 17.02
C ALA A 313 -31.01 21.40 16.95
N ASP A 314 -30.59 20.86 15.81
CA ASP A 314 -29.31 20.22 15.47
C ASP A 314 -29.10 20.55 13.98
N THR A 315 -28.36 21.62 13.69
CA THR A 315 -28.30 22.26 12.35
C THR A 315 -27.35 21.55 11.39
N ASP A 316 -26.17 21.10 11.85
CA ASP A 316 -25.18 20.44 10.99
C ASP A 316 -25.27 18.89 11.00
N GLY A 317 -25.73 18.29 12.10
CA GLY A 317 -26.04 16.87 12.21
C GLY A 317 -25.10 16.04 13.08
N ASP A 318 -24.28 16.64 13.94
CA ASP A 318 -23.33 15.93 14.82
C ASP A 318 -24.02 15.20 16.00
N GLY A 319 -25.12 15.75 16.53
CA GLY A 319 -25.88 15.20 17.65
C GLY A 319 -25.78 15.95 18.98
N LEU A 320 -25.17 17.14 19.02
CA LEU A 320 -25.48 18.19 19.98
C LEU A 320 -26.78 18.91 19.57
N ASP A 321 -27.31 19.76 20.47
CA ASP A 321 -28.37 20.70 20.11
C ASP A 321 -27.73 22.11 19.98
N ASP A 322 -28.09 22.94 18.99
CA ASP A 322 -27.42 24.22 18.66
C ASP A 322 -27.26 25.17 19.89
N GLY A 323 -28.30 25.25 20.73
CA GLY A 323 -28.30 26.00 21.98
C GLY A 323 -27.50 25.35 23.12
N VAL A 324 -27.30 24.03 23.10
CA VAL A 324 -26.34 23.34 24.00
C VAL A 324 -24.93 23.74 23.62
N GLU A 325 -24.61 23.85 22.32
CA GLU A 325 -23.30 24.25 21.86
C GLU A 325 -22.91 25.64 22.35
N LEU A 326 -23.74 26.63 22.04
CA LEU A 326 -23.43 28.04 22.34
C LEU A 326 -23.42 28.35 23.85
N ASP A 327 -24.23 27.67 24.66
CA ASP A 327 -24.38 27.95 26.10
C ASP A 327 -23.58 26.99 27.01
N THR A 328 -23.10 25.84 26.49
CA THR A 328 -22.45 24.77 27.29
C THR A 328 -21.04 24.35 26.84
N THR A 329 -20.83 23.94 25.58
CA THR A 329 -19.51 23.45 25.08
C THR A 329 -18.64 24.63 24.62
N GLY A 330 -19.21 25.52 23.81
CA GLY A 330 -18.51 26.63 23.14
C GLY A 330 -18.09 26.35 21.70
N THR A 331 -18.71 25.35 21.07
CA THR A 331 -18.51 24.88 19.67
C THR A 331 -19.26 25.78 18.66
N ASP A 332 -19.13 25.52 17.35
CA ASP A 332 -19.71 26.34 16.25
C ASP A 332 -20.82 25.55 15.52
N PRO A 333 -22.14 25.80 15.77
CA PRO A 333 -23.30 24.98 15.37
C PRO A 333 -23.65 25.03 13.86
N LEU A 334 -22.61 25.00 13.03
CA LEU A 334 -22.60 25.11 11.58
C LEU A 334 -21.44 24.29 10.96
N ASN A 335 -20.76 23.46 11.77
CA ASN A 335 -19.47 22.83 11.51
C ASN A 335 -19.24 21.62 12.46
N ASP A 336 -19.45 20.41 11.94
CA ASP A 336 -19.50 19.10 12.61
C ASP A 336 -18.16 18.55 13.19
N ASP A 337 -17.17 19.41 13.42
CA ASP A 337 -15.77 19.13 13.81
C ASP A 337 -15.09 20.49 14.12
N THR A 338 -15.32 21.05 15.31
CA THR A 338 -15.00 22.48 15.63
C THR A 338 -13.52 22.81 15.55
N ASP A 339 -12.63 21.91 15.95
CA ASP A 339 -11.19 22.18 15.98
C ASP A 339 -10.39 21.58 14.80
N GLY A 340 -10.96 20.61 14.07
CA GLY A 340 -10.46 20.09 12.80
C GLY A 340 -9.62 18.81 12.92
N ASP A 341 -9.85 18.02 13.95
CA ASP A 341 -9.19 16.76 14.30
C ASP A 341 -9.74 15.56 13.49
N GLY A 342 -11.07 15.47 13.34
CA GLY A 342 -11.76 14.41 12.59
C GLY A 342 -12.64 13.45 13.42
N LEU A 343 -12.69 13.61 14.74
CA LEU A 343 -13.86 13.27 15.55
C LEU A 343 -14.95 14.34 15.36
N ASN A 344 -16.12 14.19 15.99
CA ASN A 344 -17.18 15.19 15.95
C ASN A 344 -17.61 15.54 17.38
N ASP A 345 -17.88 16.82 17.61
CA ASP A 345 -18.11 17.42 18.92
C ASP A 345 -19.19 16.67 19.74
N GLY A 346 -20.19 16.12 19.05
CA GLY A 346 -21.26 15.27 19.57
C GLY A 346 -20.80 13.91 20.06
N ASP A 347 -20.05 13.13 19.27
CA ASP A 347 -19.46 11.86 19.72
C ASP A 347 -18.41 12.11 20.82
N GLU A 348 -17.61 13.18 20.73
CA GLU A 348 -16.69 13.61 21.79
C GLU A 348 -17.41 13.78 23.13
N VAL A 349 -18.41 14.67 23.19
CA VAL A 349 -19.09 15.01 24.45
C VAL A 349 -20.00 13.89 24.95
N ASN A 350 -20.60 13.08 24.06
CA ASN A 350 -21.59 12.06 24.45
C ASN A 350 -21.04 10.63 24.60
N LEU A 351 -19.95 10.27 23.90
CA LEU A 351 -19.41 8.90 23.87
C LEU A 351 -18.03 8.80 24.52
N HIS A 352 -17.09 9.69 24.19
CA HIS A 352 -15.69 9.58 24.61
C HIS A 352 -15.38 10.34 25.91
N GLY A 353 -15.85 11.59 26.02
CA GLY A 353 -15.62 12.48 27.16
C GLY A 353 -14.43 13.42 26.99
N SER A 354 -13.95 13.61 25.76
CA SER A 354 -12.91 14.57 25.35
C SER A 354 -13.39 16.04 25.39
N ASP A 355 -12.50 16.98 25.04
CA ASP A 355 -12.78 18.42 24.99
C ASP A 355 -12.78 18.92 23.53
N PRO A 356 -13.95 19.15 22.89
CA PRO A 356 -14.12 19.40 21.43
C PRO A 356 -13.64 20.78 20.95
N LEU A 357 -12.62 21.30 21.61
CA LEU A 357 -11.91 22.54 21.36
C LEU A 357 -10.37 22.32 21.45
N ASN A 358 -9.93 21.06 21.57
CA ASN A 358 -8.55 20.65 21.79
C ASN A 358 -8.24 19.22 21.26
N THR A 359 -7.79 19.15 20.00
CA THR A 359 -7.28 18.04 19.16
C THR A 359 -6.23 17.05 19.75
N ASP A 360 -6.09 16.95 21.06
CA ASP A 360 -5.00 16.26 21.81
C ASP A 360 -5.37 16.35 23.32
N THR A 361 -6.44 15.67 23.76
CA THR A 361 -7.12 15.93 25.04
C THR A 361 -6.27 15.64 26.30
N ASP A 362 -5.57 14.51 26.37
CA ASP A 362 -4.67 14.22 27.50
C ASP A 362 -3.28 14.86 27.31
N GLY A 363 -2.77 14.87 26.08
CA GLY A 363 -1.52 15.52 25.69
C GLY A 363 -0.39 14.58 25.27
N ASP A 364 -0.66 13.32 24.91
CA ASP A 364 0.35 12.34 24.53
C ASP A 364 1.02 12.64 23.16
N GLY A 365 0.27 13.22 22.22
CA GLY A 365 0.71 13.57 20.86
C GLY A 365 0.10 12.78 19.69
N LEU A 366 -0.85 11.87 19.92
CA LEU A 366 -1.89 11.50 18.97
C LEU A 366 -2.93 12.64 18.84
N THR A 367 -4.08 12.37 18.24
CA THR A 367 -5.26 13.25 18.29
C THR A 367 -6.49 12.40 18.51
N ASP A 368 -7.47 12.93 19.24
CA ASP A 368 -8.67 12.23 19.69
C ASP A 368 -9.40 11.49 18.55
N GLY A 369 -9.42 12.09 17.35
CA GLY A 369 -9.96 11.51 16.12
C GLY A 369 -9.08 10.47 15.46
N ASP A 370 -7.75 10.58 15.49
CA ASP A 370 -6.86 9.52 14.99
C ASP A 370 -6.89 8.30 15.93
N GLU A 371 -6.89 8.52 17.24
CA GLU A 371 -7.12 7.49 18.26
C GLU A 371 -8.39 6.69 18.01
N VAL A 372 -9.55 7.36 18.06
CA VAL A 372 -10.86 6.72 17.99
C VAL A 372 -11.14 6.09 16.62
N ASN A 373 -10.69 6.72 15.52
CA ASN A 373 -10.98 6.22 14.16
C ASN A 373 -9.93 5.27 13.59
N THR A 374 -8.67 5.34 14.05
CA THR A 374 -7.55 4.55 13.49
C THR A 374 -7.04 3.48 14.46
N HIS A 375 -6.89 3.79 15.75
CA HIS A 375 -6.20 2.92 16.73
C HIS A 375 -7.17 2.15 17.63
N GLY A 376 -8.31 2.74 18.00
CA GLY A 376 -9.29 2.15 18.93
C GLY A 376 -9.01 2.47 20.41
N THR A 377 -8.08 3.39 20.65
CA THR A 377 -7.57 3.87 21.94
C THR A 377 -8.52 4.87 22.62
N SER A 378 -8.10 5.40 23.78
CA SER A 378 -8.93 6.19 24.69
C SER A 378 -8.43 7.65 24.83
N PRO A 379 -9.09 8.65 24.22
CA PRO A 379 -8.61 10.05 24.11
C PRO A 379 -8.75 10.89 25.40
N ILE A 380 -8.42 10.27 26.54
CA ILE A 380 -8.47 10.81 27.91
C ILE A 380 -7.47 10.09 28.87
N ASP A 381 -6.64 9.15 28.39
CA ASP A 381 -5.65 8.38 29.17
C ASP A 381 -4.42 8.10 28.28
N GLU A 382 -3.23 8.60 28.68
CA GLU A 382 -1.93 8.55 27.96
C GLU A 382 -1.35 7.11 27.72
N ASP A 383 -2.13 6.08 28.00
CA ASP A 383 -1.78 4.65 28.22
C ASP A 383 -3.12 3.88 28.33
N THR A 384 -3.59 3.28 27.23
CA THR A 384 -4.97 2.77 27.10
C THR A 384 -5.27 1.49 27.91
N ASP A 385 -4.27 0.68 28.26
CA ASP A 385 -4.46 -0.63 28.92
C ASP A 385 -3.69 -0.90 30.23
N ASP A 386 -2.99 0.10 30.77
CA ASP A 386 -2.20 0.09 32.03
C ASP A 386 -0.89 -0.75 31.96
N ASP A 387 -0.30 -1.08 30.79
CA ASP A 387 0.98 -1.82 30.69
C ASP A 387 2.20 -0.97 31.13
N GLY A 388 2.35 0.25 30.59
CA GLY A 388 3.41 1.19 30.93
C GLY A 388 4.23 1.75 29.74
N LEU A 389 3.98 1.26 28.53
CA LEU A 389 4.16 1.99 27.28
C LEU A 389 3.06 3.08 27.19
N SER A 390 3.08 3.85 26.10
CA SER A 390 2.03 4.82 25.79
C SER A 390 1.63 4.60 24.34
N ASP A 391 0.35 4.72 24.04
CA ASP A 391 -0.25 4.51 22.72
C ASP A 391 0.59 5.08 21.55
N PRO A 392 1.18 6.30 21.61
CA PRO A 392 2.09 6.81 20.58
C PRO A 392 3.50 6.20 20.57
N GLU A 393 4.07 5.73 21.68
CA GLU A 393 5.34 4.97 21.70
C GLU A 393 5.13 3.62 21.00
N GLU A 394 4.00 2.98 21.26
CA GLU A 394 3.60 1.73 20.62
C GLU A 394 3.38 1.88 19.10
N VAL A 395 2.44 2.74 18.72
CA VAL A 395 2.04 2.97 17.32
C VAL A 395 3.19 3.43 16.42
N ASN A 396 4.18 4.14 16.97
CA ASN A 396 5.24 4.78 16.17
C ASN A 396 6.62 4.14 16.30
N ASP A 397 7.01 3.62 17.47
CA ASP A 397 8.38 3.15 17.75
C ASP A 397 8.48 1.63 18.03
N THR A 398 7.45 0.94 18.54
CA THR A 398 7.45 -0.54 18.74
C THR A 398 6.76 -1.28 17.58
N GLY A 399 5.47 -1.01 17.34
CA GLY A 399 4.58 -1.76 16.44
C GLY A 399 3.56 -2.69 17.13
N THR A 400 3.38 -2.60 18.45
CA THR A 400 2.42 -3.36 19.28
C THR A 400 0.96 -2.91 19.08
N ASP A 401 -0.01 -3.60 19.71
CA ASP A 401 -1.45 -3.23 19.66
C ASP A 401 -1.83 -2.49 20.96
N PRO A 402 -2.03 -1.16 20.94
CA PRO A 402 -2.25 -0.30 22.12
C PRO A 402 -3.64 -0.46 22.77
N THR A 403 -4.17 -1.68 22.72
CA THR A 403 -5.40 -2.13 23.39
C THR A 403 -5.21 -3.51 24.05
N LEU A 404 -3.98 -4.05 24.00
CA LEU A 404 -3.54 -5.36 24.45
C LEU A 404 -2.10 -5.28 25.03
N ALA A 405 -1.98 -4.97 26.32
CA ALA A 405 -0.76 -5.06 27.15
C ALA A 405 0.13 -6.32 27.01
N ASP A 406 -0.35 -7.35 26.32
CA ASP A 406 0.27 -8.64 25.98
C ASP A 406 -0.12 -8.86 24.50
N THR A 407 0.67 -8.31 23.58
CA THR A 407 0.27 -8.13 22.16
C THR A 407 0.11 -9.46 21.41
N ASP A 408 1.03 -10.41 21.64
CA ASP A 408 1.05 -11.67 20.89
C ASP A 408 0.37 -12.86 21.63
N GLY A 409 0.18 -12.75 22.94
CA GLY A 409 -0.55 -13.69 23.79
C GLY A 409 0.32 -14.72 24.52
N ASP A 410 1.63 -14.47 24.61
CA ASP A 410 2.62 -15.23 25.39
C ASP A 410 2.34 -15.22 26.91
N GLY A 411 2.11 -14.04 27.48
CA GLY A 411 1.90 -13.85 28.92
C GLY A 411 2.99 -13.09 29.70
N LEU A 412 3.96 -12.48 29.00
CA LEU A 412 4.62 -11.24 29.42
C LEU A 412 3.75 -10.03 29.07
N ASP A 413 4.04 -8.88 29.69
CA ASP A 413 3.46 -7.59 29.30
C ASP A 413 4.51 -6.85 28.42
N ASP A 414 4.09 -6.09 27.39
CA ASP A 414 4.99 -5.53 26.34
C ASP A 414 6.12 -4.61 26.91
N ASP A 415 5.89 -3.88 28.01
CA ASP A 415 6.91 -3.19 28.86
C ASP A 415 7.99 -4.15 29.39
N GLU A 416 7.58 -5.28 29.98
CA GLU A 416 8.49 -6.26 30.59
C GLU A 416 9.33 -6.96 29.51
N GLU A 417 8.83 -7.07 28.28
CA GLU A 417 9.61 -7.52 27.13
C GLU A 417 10.69 -6.52 26.70
N ILE A 418 10.27 -5.32 26.29
CA ILE A 418 11.18 -4.31 25.71
C ILE A 418 12.23 -3.82 26.72
N TYR A 419 11.84 -3.71 28.00
CA TYR A 419 12.67 -3.11 29.04
C TYR A 419 13.13 -4.07 30.15
N GLY A 420 12.57 -5.28 30.24
CA GLY A 420 12.89 -6.32 31.22
C GLY A 420 13.77 -7.46 30.67
N THR A 421 13.23 -8.28 29.77
CA THR A 421 13.91 -9.43 29.13
C THR A 421 14.83 -8.98 27.99
N GLY A 422 14.29 -8.22 27.03
CA GLY A 422 14.91 -7.88 25.75
C GLY A 422 14.45 -8.74 24.57
N THR A 423 13.26 -9.35 24.67
CA THR A 423 12.55 -10.14 23.66
C THR A 423 11.83 -9.23 22.63
N ASP A 424 11.13 -9.79 21.64
CA ASP A 424 10.40 -9.05 20.58
C ASP A 424 8.87 -9.30 20.77
N PRO A 425 8.07 -8.32 21.26
CA PRO A 425 6.66 -8.50 21.68
C PRO A 425 5.66 -8.68 20.52
N LEU A 426 6.09 -9.40 19.50
CA LEU A 426 5.40 -9.73 18.26
C LEU A 426 5.72 -11.17 17.80
N ASP A 427 6.54 -11.93 18.54
CA ASP A 427 7.01 -13.28 18.22
C ASP A 427 7.16 -14.12 19.52
N THR A 428 6.14 -14.93 19.83
CA THR A 428 5.90 -15.65 21.12
C THR A 428 6.96 -16.67 21.56
N ASP A 429 8.13 -16.70 20.95
CA ASP A 429 9.16 -17.75 21.03
C ASP A 429 10.45 -17.16 20.40
N SER A 430 11.13 -16.28 21.15
CA SER A 430 12.17 -15.36 20.64
C SER A 430 13.44 -16.05 20.14
N ASP A 431 13.72 -17.28 20.56
CA ASP A 431 14.86 -18.09 20.07
C ASP A 431 14.46 -19.36 19.29
N ALA A 432 13.16 -19.69 19.24
CA ALA A 432 12.55 -20.77 18.46
C ALA A 432 12.80 -22.20 18.97
N ASP A 433 12.97 -22.38 20.28
CA ASP A 433 13.13 -23.70 20.92
C ASP A 433 11.81 -24.46 21.16
N GLY A 434 10.69 -23.73 21.21
CA GLY A 434 9.33 -24.27 21.35
C GLY A 434 8.68 -24.12 22.74
N LEU A 435 9.35 -23.48 23.70
CA LEU A 435 8.69 -22.78 24.81
C LEU A 435 8.16 -21.41 24.33
N THR A 436 7.57 -20.64 25.24
CA THR A 436 7.29 -19.21 25.02
C THR A 436 8.04 -18.40 26.05
N ASP A 437 8.47 -17.19 25.70
CA ASP A 437 9.31 -16.32 26.53
C ASP A 437 8.72 -16.12 27.96
N GLY A 438 7.40 -16.06 28.05
CA GLY A 438 6.60 -16.01 29.26
C GLY A 438 6.45 -17.35 29.99
N GLU A 439 6.35 -18.50 29.30
CA GLU A 439 6.48 -19.82 29.95
C GLU A 439 7.89 -20.00 30.54
N GLU A 440 8.93 -19.50 29.87
CA GLU A 440 10.30 -19.52 30.35
C GLU A 440 10.52 -18.66 31.59
N VAL A 441 10.19 -17.37 31.51
CA VAL A 441 10.39 -16.40 32.59
C VAL A 441 9.54 -16.75 33.83
N ASN A 442 8.34 -17.34 33.64
CA ASN A 442 7.41 -17.61 34.74
C ASN A 442 7.42 -19.06 35.28
N GLU A 443 7.66 -20.09 34.46
CA GLU A 443 7.55 -21.50 34.88
C GLU A 443 8.91 -22.23 34.97
N THR A 444 9.81 -22.13 33.98
CA THR A 444 11.12 -22.86 33.96
C THR A 444 12.22 -22.09 34.69
N GLY A 445 12.44 -20.82 34.35
CA GLY A 445 13.56 -19.98 34.76
C GLY A 445 14.78 -20.04 33.85
N THR A 446 14.59 -20.31 32.56
CA THR A 446 15.58 -20.27 31.46
C THR A 446 15.80 -18.83 30.94
N ASP A 447 16.55 -18.62 29.84
CA ASP A 447 16.95 -17.30 29.31
C ASP A 447 16.46 -17.16 27.84
N PRO A 448 15.29 -16.51 27.57
CA PRO A 448 14.48 -16.62 26.34
C PRO A 448 15.06 -15.88 25.11
N LEU A 449 16.36 -16.00 24.93
CA LEU A 449 17.18 -15.41 23.86
C LEU A 449 18.37 -16.36 23.54
N ASN A 450 18.29 -17.62 23.96
CA ASN A 450 19.36 -18.60 24.01
C ASN A 450 18.78 -20.04 24.18
N GLU A 451 18.52 -20.68 23.03
CA GLU A 451 18.01 -22.06 22.78
C GLU A 451 18.53 -23.25 23.64
N ASP A 452 19.53 -23.05 24.50
CA ASP A 452 20.21 -24.06 25.36
C ASP A 452 20.79 -23.29 26.57
N THR A 453 20.01 -23.12 27.65
CA THR A 453 20.34 -22.21 28.77
C THR A 453 21.61 -22.61 29.51
N ASP A 454 21.91 -23.91 29.63
CA ASP A 454 23.03 -24.39 30.44
C ASP A 454 24.30 -24.74 29.64
N GLY A 455 24.16 -25.05 28.35
CA GLY A 455 25.24 -25.39 27.42
C GLY A 455 25.51 -26.89 27.29
N GLY A 456 24.55 -27.75 27.66
CA GLY A 456 24.63 -29.21 27.58
C GLY A 456 24.47 -29.75 26.15
N GLY A 457 23.63 -29.09 25.34
CA GLY A 457 23.46 -29.33 23.90
C GLY A 457 22.12 -29.92 23.46
N VAL A 458 21.13 -30.01 24.35
CA VAL A 458 19.71 -30.24 24.03
C VAL A 458 18.92 -28.95 24.30
N PRO A 459 17.93 -28.56 23.47
CA PRO A 459 17.19 -27.32 23.72
C PRO A 459 16.25 -27.38 24.94
N ASP A 460 16.07 -26.27 25.65
CA ASP A 460 15.36 -26.21 26.93
C ASP A 460 13.89 -26.71 26.78
N GLY A 461 13.21 -26.33 25.70
CA GLY A 461 11.87 -26.75 25.32
C GLY A 461 11.77 -28.22 24.92
N THR A 462 12.85 -28.82 24.40
CA THR A 462 12.92 -30.28 24.27
C THR A 462 12.92 -30.93 25.65
N GLU A 463 13.81 -30.47 26.54
CA GLU A 463 13.96 -31.04 27.88
C GLU A 463 12.66 -30.97 28.69
N VAL A 464 11.90 -29.88 28.54
CA VAL A 464 10.63 -29.65 29.24
C VAL A 464 9.45 -30.40 28.60
N LEU A 465 9.34 -30.40 27.26
CA LEU A 465 8.14 -30.88 26.55
C LEU A 465 8.23 -32.34 26.09
N VAL A 466 9.44 -32.84 25.82
CA VAL A 466 9.70 -34.18 25.25
C VAL A 466 10.27 -35.13 26.32
N ASP A 467 11.48 -34.84 26.81
CA ASP A 467 12.28 -35.82 27.57
C ASP A 467 11.96 -35.82 29.07
N GLY A 468 11.67 -34.65 29.64
CA GLY A 468 11.36 -34.46 31.05
C GLY A 468 12.58 -34.46 31.97
N THR A 469 13.71 -33.94 31.47
CA THR A 469 14.96 -33.64 32.17
C THR A 469 14.85 -32.29 32.91
N ASP A 470 15.93 -31.53 33.13
CA ASP A 470 15.98 -30.32 33.97
C ASP A 470 16.94 -29.32 33.27
N PRO A 471 16.45 -28.31 32.51
CA PRO A 471 17.23 -27.49 31.56
C PRO A 471 18.21 -26.48 32.20
N LEU A 472 18.92 -26.96 33.22
CA LEU A 472 19.75 -26.24 34.18
C LEU A 472 20.83 -27.17 34.85
N ASP A 473 21.15 -28.37 34.34
CA ASP A 473 22.13 -29.34 34.91
C ASP A 473 23.05 -30.14 33.92
N GLU A 474 23.33 -29.68 32.68
CA GLU A 474 24.42 -30.05 31.70
C GLU A 474 24.82 -31.54 31.54
N ALA A 475 24.01 -32.49 32.01
CA ALA A 475 24.48 -33.83 32.37
C ALA A 475 23.44 -34.96 32.35
N ASP A 476 22.17 -34.70 32.07
CA ASP A 476 21.20 -35.73 31.65
C ASP A 476 20.71 -35.63 30.19
N ASP A 477 21.17 -34.64 29.43
CA ASP A 477 21.13 -34.55 27.95
C ASP A 477 21.66 -35.81 27.25
N LEU A 478 22.66 -36.45 27.89
CA LEU A 478 23.45 -37.53 27.31
C LEU A 478 22.74 -38.89 27.50
N LEU A 479 21.48 -38.95 27.08
CA LEU A 479 20.71 -40.17 26.99
C LEU A 479 20.97 -40.85 25.64
N ASP A 480 21.52 -42.05 25.74
CA ASP A 480 21.89 -42.99 24.69
C ASP A 480 21.36 -44.34 25.20
N THR A 481 20.20 -44.76 24.69
CA THR A 481 19.40 -45.85 25.29
C THR A 481 19.90 -47.24 24.90
N ASP A 482 20.43 -47.45 23.69
CA ASP A 482 20.88 -48.77 23.23
C ASP A 482 22.41 -48.94 23.09
N GLY A 483 23.17 -47.86 22.90
CA GLY A 483 24.63 -47.83 22.93
C GLY A 483 25.36 -47.70 21.60
N ASP A 484 24.73 -47.18 20.55
CA ASP A 484 25.35 -46.98 19.22
C ASP A 484 26.37 -45.81 19.20
N GLY A 485 25.99 -44.65 19.74
CA GLY A 485 26.78 -43.41 19.77
C GLY A 485 26.00 -42.14 19.42
N ILE A 486 24.76 -42.24 18.97
CA ILE A 486 23.78 -41.16 18.83
C ILE A 486 23.08 -40.97 20.20
N THR A 487 22.23 -39.94 20.36
CA THR A 487 21.36 -39.75 21.54
C THR A 487 19.88 -39.86 21.15
N ASP A 488 19.04 -40.34 22.07
CA ASP A 488 17.61 -40.59 21.87
C ASP A 488 16.87 -39.41 21.17
N TRP A 489 17.29 -38.17 21.43
CA TRP A 489 16.75 -36.97 20.77
C TRP A 489 17.11 -36.83 19.29
N VAL A 490 18.39 -37.01 18.93
CA VAL A 490 18.87 -36.89 17.53
C VAL A 490 18.21 -37.98 16.68
N GLU A 491 18.04 -39.16 17.27
CA GLU A 491 17.29 -40.28 16.68
C GLU A 491 15.81 -39.93 16.43
N GLU A 492 15.05 -39.48 17.43
CA GLU A 492 13.61 -39.19 17.22
C GLU A 492 13.36 -37.92 16.36
N ASN A 493 14.29 -36.95 16.32
CA ASN A 493 14.02 -35.60 15.77
C ASN A 493 14.84 -35.18 14.54
N GLU A 494 16.12 -35.57 14.43
CA GLU A 494 16.95 -35.24 13.26
C GLU A 494 16.97 -36.35 12.20
N LEU A 495 17.09 -37.62 12.64
CA LEU A 495 17.31 -38.77 11.76
C LEU A 495 16.03 -39.57 11.49
N GLY A 496 15.23 -39.85 12.52
CA GLY A 496 14.00 -40.64 12.44
C GLY A 496 14.18 -42.14 12.71
N THR A 497 15.26 -42.53 13.38
CA THR A 497 15.63 -43.91 13.78
C THR A 497 14.84 -44.38 15.02
N ASP A 498 15.02 -45.62 15.50
CA ASP A 498 14.38 -46.11 16.74
C ASP A 498 15.42 -46.21 17.88
N PRO A 499 15.33 -45.39 18.96
CA PRO A 499 16.22 -45.38 20.14
C PRO A 499 16.31 -46.67 20.99
N ASN A 500 16.09 -47.83 20.37
CA ASN A 500 16.02 -49.14 20.99
C ASN A 500 16.57 -50.27 20.08
N ASP A 501 16.92 -50.01 18.82
CA ASP A 501 17.52 -50.97 17.87
C ASP A 501 18.62 -50.26 17.03
N PRO A 502 19.93 -50.47 17.33
CA PRO A 502 21.06 -49.70 16.78
C PRO A 502 21.52 -50.23 15.40
N ASP A 503 20.54 -50.44 14.53
CA ASP A 503 20.59 -51.12 13.22
C ASP A 503 19.14 -51.00 12.68
N THR A 504 18.69 -49.74 12.43
CA THR A 504 17.25 -49.40 12.28
C THR A 504 16.60 -50.09 11.08
N ASP A 505 17.30 -50.19 9.95
CA ASP A 505 16.78 -50.82 8.73
C ASP A 505 17.08 -52.34 8.62
N GLY A 506 18.14 -52.81 9.28
CA GLY A 506 18.58 -54.19 9.32
C GLY A 506 19.63 -54.60 8.28
N ASP A 507 20.34 -53.65 7.66
CA ASP A 507 21.43 -53.85 6.71
C ASP A 507 22.64 -54.59 7.33
N GLY A 508 23.13 -54.11 8.48
CA GLY A 508 24.30 -54.67 9.18
C GLY A 508 25.45 -53.68 9.50
N LEU A 509 25.34 -52.42 9.10
CA LEU A 509 25.96 -51.29 9.80
C LEU A 509 25.21 -51.01 11.12
N SER A 510 25.35 -49.80 11.65
CA SER A 510 24.60 -49.29 12.80
C SER A 510 24.53 -47.79 12.67
N ASP A 511 23.39 -47.21 13.01
CA ASP A 511 22.98 -45.85 12.71
C ASP A 511 24.10 -44.80 13.00
N GLY A 512 24.81 -44.94 14.12
CA GLY A 512 25.96 -44.09 14.49
C GLY A 512 27.28 -44.37 13.78
N ASP A 513 27.57 -45.59 13.32
CA ASP A 513 28.70 -45.84 12.41
C ASP A 513 28.38 -45.29 11.01
N GLU A 514 27.12 -45.34 10.56
CA GLU A 514 26.66 -44.72 9.32
C GLU A 514 26.81 -43.19 9.36
N VAL A 515 26.16 -42.53 10.33
CA VAL A 515 26.14 -41.07 10.46
C VAL A 515 27.52 -40.48 10.79
N PHE A 516 28.39 -41.19 11.51
CA PHE A 516 29.69 -40.67 11.96
C PHE A 516 30.94 -41.24 11.28
N VAL A 517 30.85 -42.31 10.48
CA VAL A 517 32.01 -42.94 9.83
C VAL A 517 31.89 -42.94 8.31
N GLU A 518 30.84 -43.56 7.75
CA GLU A 518 30.75 -43.82 6.31
C GLU A 518 29.95 -42.72 5.56
N GLY A 519 28.80 -42.29 6.09
CA GLY A 519 28.01 -41.13 5.62
C GLY A 519 26.69 -41.45 4.91
N THR A 520 26.16 -42.64 5.13
CA THR A 520 24.93 -43.22 4.53
C THR A 520 23.64 -42.75 5.22
N ASP A 521 22.46 -43.16 4.70
CA ASP A 521 21.15 -42.85 5.31
C ASP A 521 20.66 -44.05 6.15
N PRO A 522 20.64 -43.98 7.51
CA PRO A 522 20.35 -45.11 8.40
C PRO A 522 18.88 -45.58 8.38
N LEU A 523 18.12 -45.20 7.35
CA LEU A 523 16.75 -45.63 7.07
C LEU A 523 16.60 -46.35 5.71
N ASP A 524 17.65 -46.43 4.87
CA ASP A 524 17.59 -46.96 3.50
C ASP A 524 18.96 -47.54 3.03
N GLY A 525 19.42 -48.64 3.65
CA GLY A 525 20.66 -49.40 3.36
C GLY A 525 20.71 -50.08 1.98
N ASP A 526 20.68 -49.23 0.97
CA ASP A 526 20.95 -49.36 -0.47
C ASP A 526 21.03 -47.86 -0.92
N THR A 527 21.92 -47.07 -0.28
CA THR A 527 21.81 -45.59 -0.17
C THR A 527 21.84 -44.89 -1.53
N ASP A 528 22.65 -45.37 -2.49
CA ASP A 528 22.69 -44.86 -3.86
C ASP A 528 21.70 -45.57 -4.81
N GLY A 529 21.25 -46.76 -4.45
CA GLY A 529 20.19 -47.52 -5.12
C GLY A 529 20.67 -48.47 -6.23
N ASP A 530 21.94 -48.89 -6.23
CA ASP A 530 22.52 -49.82 -7.19
C ASP A 530 22.02 -51.28 -7.01
N GLY A 531 21.67 -51.68 -5.77
CA GLY A 531 21.18 -53.00 -5.42
C GLY A 531 22.14 -53.89 -4.62
N LEU A 532 23.34 -53.41 -4.32
CA LEU A 532 24.20 -53.82 -3.21
C LEU A 532 23.82 -53.00 -1.96
N SER A 533 23.96 -53.54 -0.75
CA SER A 533 23.64 -52.80 0.48
C SER A 533 24.92 -52.32 1.16
N ASP A 534 24.86 -51.10 1.70
CA ASP A 534 25.95 -50.33 2.30
C ASP A 534 26.81 -51.17 3.28
N GLY A 535 26.17 -52.02 4.07
CA GLY A 535 26.81 -52.94 5.00
C GLY A 535 27.49 -54.14 4.35
N ASP A 536 27.01 -54.66 3.22
CA ASP A 536 27.71 -55.69 2.44
C ASP A 536 28.83 -55.05 1.58
N GLU A 537 28.69 -53.81 1.15
CA GLU A 537 29.78 -53.02 0.55
C GLU A 537 30.96 -52.86 1.53
N VAL A 538 30.74 -52.16 2.64
CA VAL A 538 31.77 -51.84 3.64
C VAL A 538 32.38 -53.09 4.28
N ASN A 539 31.60 -54.18 4.46
CA ASN A 539 32.09 -55.40 5.12
C ASN A 539 32.53 -56.53 4.19
N THR A 540 32.03 -56.62 2.94
CA THR A 540 32.31 -57.74 2.02
C THR A 540 33.16 -57.33 0.81
N TRP A 541 32.85 -56.22 0.13
CA TRP A 541 33.49 -55.83 -1.14
C TRP A 541 34.60 -54.79 -0.96
N GLY A 542 34.29 -53.67 -0.30
CA GLY A 542 35.20 -52.54 -0.08
C GLY A 542 35.05 -51.39 -1.08
N THR A 543 33.85 -51.29 -1.67
CA THR A 543 33.31 -50.21 -2.50
C THR A 543 32.94 -48.97 -1.65
N ASP A 544 32.47 -47.88 -2.27
CA ASP A 544 32.08 -46.63 -1.58
C ASP A 544 30.54 -46.49 -1.62
N PRO A 545 29.80 -46.66 -0.49
CA PRO A 545 28.33 -46.83 -0.45
C PRO A 545 27.53 -45.54 -0.69
N LEU A 546 28.06 -44.68 -1.54
CA LEU A 546 27.55 -43.37 -1.93
C LEU A 546 27.78 -43.11 -3.44
N ASP A 547 28.37 -44.07 -4.18
CA ASP A 547 28.84 -43.95 -5.56
C ASP A 547 28.92 -45.34 -6.24
N GLY A 548 27.79 -46.05 -6.39
CA GLY A 548 27.59 -47.38 -7.03
C GLY A 548 27.94 -47.49 -8.52
N ASP A 549 29.18 -47.13 -8.81
CA ASP A 549 30.03 -47.24 -10.00
C ASP A 549 31.44 -46.87 -9.49
N THR A 550 31.96 -47.62 -8.50
CA THR A 550 33.04 -47.19 -7.59
C THR A 550 34.35 -46.84 -8.31
N ASP A 551 34.68 -47.55 -9.39
CA ASP A 551 35.87 -47.26 -10.21
C ASP A 551 35.57 -46.38 -11.44
N GLY A 552 34.31 -46.24 -11.83
CA GLY A 552 33.79 -45.24 -12.77
C GLY A 552 33.79 -45.67 -14.24
N ASP A 553 33.57 -46.96 -14.49
CA ASP A 553 33.58 -47.60 -15.80
C ASP A 553 32.19 -47.55 -16.50
N GLY A 554 31.11 -47.50 -15.72
CA GLY A 554 29.72 -47.46 -16.19
C GLY A 554 28.87 -48.71 -15.90
N LEU A 555 29.41 -49.74 -15.25
CA LEU A 555 28.75 -50.96 -14.80
C LEU A 555 28.73 -50.99 -13.26
N GLY A 556 27.60 -50.66 -12.65
CA GLY A 556 27.50 -50.52 -11.19
C GLY A 556 27.77 -51.81 -10.39
N ASP A 557 28.46 -51.63 -9.27
CA ASP A 557 29.05 -52.61 -8.35
C ASP A 557 28.11 -53.79 -8.01
N GLY A 558 26.81 -53.55 -7.86
CA GLY A 558 25.77 -54.52 -7.57
C GLY A 558 25.37 -55.41 -8.76
N ASP A 559 25.42 -54.89 -9.99
CA ASP A 559 25.21 -55.68 -11.22
C ASP A 559 26.51 -56.40 -11.61
N GLU A 560 27.68 -55.85 -11.31
CA GLU A 560 28.96 -56.57 -11.33
C GLU A 560 28.97 -57.78 -10.38
N ALA A 561 28.85 -57.53 -9.08
CA ALA A 561 28.86 -58.53 -8.02
C ALA A 561 27.71 -59.56 -8.17
N GLY A 562 26.56 -59.12 -8.70
CA GLY A 562 25.33 -59.90 -8.79
C GLY A 562 25.10 -60.62 -10.12
N THR A 563 25.47 -60.01 -11.25
CA THR A 563 25.10 -60.46 -12.61
C THR A 563 26.31 -60.84 -13.46
N HIS A 564 27.36 -60.02 -13.52
CA HIS A 564 28.49 -60.18 -14.45
C HIS A 564 29.63 -61.02 -13.87
N GLY A 565 30.12 -60.69 -12.67
CA GLY A 565 31.15 -61.43 -11.94
C GLY A 565 32.57 -60.90 -12.09
N THR A 566 32.68 -59.64 -12.49
CA THR A 566 33.84 -58.72 -12.49
C THR A 566 34.25 -58.35 -11.04
N ASP A 567 35.25 -57.46 -10.85
CA ASP A 567 35.74 -57.02 -9.52
C ASP A 567 35.54 -55.49 -9.39
N PRO A 568 34.56 -54.99 -8.59
CA PRO A 568 34.12 -53.56 -8.54
C PRO A 568 35.11 -52.48 -8.06
N LEU A 569 36.40 -52.66 -8.36
CA LEU A 569 37.54 -51.86 -7.93
C LEU A 569 38.68 -51.88 -8.98
N ASP A 570 38.46 -52.46 -10.17
CA ASP A 570 39.43 -52.69 -11.24
C ASP A 570 38.71 -52.74 -12.62
N SER A 571 38.37 -51.56 -13.15
CA SER A 571 37.56 -51.23 -14.36
C SER A 571 37.92 -51.87 -15.73
N ASP A 572 38.73 -52.94 -15.74
CA ASP A 572 39.29 -53.69 -16.87
C ASP A 572 39.67 -55.06 -16.26
N THR A 573 38.66 -55.93 -16.07
CA THR A 573 38.75 -57.12 -15.20
C THR A 573 39.82 -58.13 -15.67
N ASP A 574 40.21 -58.12 -16.95
CA ASP A 574 41.10 -59.13 -17.53
C ASP A 574 42.41 -58.63 -18.21
N ASP A 575 42.75 -57.34 -18.08
CA ASP A 575 43.93 -56.65 -18.65
C ASP A 575 43.89 -56.53 -20.22
N ASP A 576 42.72 -56.48 -20.87
CA ASP A 576 42.55 -56.26 -22.33
C ASP A 576 42.81 -54.79 -22.73
N GLY A 577 42.09 -53.86 -22.12
CA GLY A 577 42.11 -52.43 -22.43
C GLY A 577 40.81 -51.82 -23.00
N LEU A 578 39.72 -52.58 -23.09
CA LEU A 578 38.35 -52.08 -22.90
C LEU A 578 38.06 -51.87 -21.40
N ASP A 579 36.97 -51.16 -21.10
CA ASP A 579 36.41 -51.06 -19.75
C ASP A 579 35.18 -52.01 -19.67
N ASP A 580 34.96 -52.77 -18.58
CA ASP A 580 33.96 -53.85 -18.49
C ASP A 580 32.52 -53.42 -18.87
N GLY A 581 32.12 -52.19 -18.53
CA GLY A 581 30.83 -51.57 -18.91
C GLY A 581 30.72 -51.25 -20.40
N VAL A 582 31.83 -50.96 -21.08
CA VAL A 582 31.88 -50.82 -22.55
C VAL A 582 31.64 -52.17 -23.21
N GLU A 583 32.18 -53.24 -22.63
CA GLU A 583 31.94 -54.61 -23.08
C GLU A 583 30.48 -55.03 -22.95
N VAL A 584 29.83 -54.65 -21.84
CA VAL A 584 28.44 -55.01 -21.56
C VAL A 584 27.41 -54.22 -22.37
N GLU A 585 27.62 -52.91 -22.64
CA GLU A 585 26.65 -52.10 -23.43
C GLU A 585 26.99 -51.98 -24.93
N ASP A 586 28.26 -51.75 -25.32
CA ASP A 586 28.62 -51.30 -26.67
C ASP A 586 29.25 -52.39 -27.58
N THR A 587 30.28 -53.15 -27.15
CA THR A 587 30.92 -54.21 -27.97
C THR A 587 30.23 -55.58 -27.85
N LEU A 588 29.57 -55.87 -26.72
CA LEU A 588 28.84 -57.11 -26.41
C LEU A 588 29.73 -58.36 -26.26
N THR A 589 30.96 -58.17 -25.81
CA THR A 589 32.01 -59.17 -25.52
C THR A 589 31.81 -59.80 -24.12
N ASP A 590 32.75 -60.64 -23.63
CA ASP A 590 32.68 -61.28 -22.30
C ASP A 590 33.83 -60.73 -21.42
N PRO A 591 33.59 -59.77 -20.50
CA PRO A 591 34.62 -58.98 -19.77
C PRO A 591 35.37 -59.79 -18.70
N ASN A 592 35.90 -60.93 -19.13
CA ASN A 592 36.45 -62.05 -18.37
C ASN A 592 37.26 -63.03 -19.27
N ASP A 593 37.29 -62.87 -20.60
CA ASP A 593 38.10 -63.63 -21.57
C ASP A 593 38.60 -62.67 -22.72
N PRO A 594 39.86 -62.17 -22.67
CA PRO A 594 40.35 -61.01 -23.46
C PRO A 594 40.76 -61.35 -24.92
N ASP A 595 39.94 -62.16 -25.58
CA ASP A 595 40.13 -62.77 -26.91
C ASP A 595 38.78 -63.47 -27.24
N THR A 596 37.68 -62.70 -27.35
CA THR A 596 36.29 -63.23 -27.31
C THR A 596 35.99 -64.29 -28.38
N ASP A 597 36.51 -64.11 -29.60
CA ASP A 597 36.29 -65.04 -30.71
C ASP A 597 37.37 -66.15 -30.82
N GLY A 598 38.60 -65.86 -30.37
CA GLY A 598 39.76 -66.74 -30.39
C GLY A 598 40.69 -66.60 -31.61
N ASP A 599 40.61 -65.50 -32.37
CA ASP A 599 41.53 -65.13 -33.45
C ASP A 599 42.98 -64.96 -32.95
N GLY A 600 43.16 -64.24 -31.84
CA GLY A 600 44.46 -63.92 -31.25
C GLY A 600 44.93 -62.46 -31.38
N LEU A 601 44.06 -61.54 -31.79
CA LEU A 601 44.03 -60.16 -31.29
C LEU A 601 43.48 -60.15 -29.84
N THR A 602 43.01 -58.99 -29.37
CA THR A 602 42.24 -58.82 -28.14
C THR A 602 41.19 -57.74 -28.41
N ASP A 603 40.06 -57.80 -27.75
CA ASP A 603 38.85 -57.03 -28.07
C ASP A 603 39.11 -55.50 -28.09
N GLY A 604 39.94 -54.98 -27.18
CA GLY A 604 40.39 -53.58 -27.14
C GLY A 604 41.52 -53.22 -28.12
N VAL A 605 42.23 -54.21 -28.67
CA VAL A 605 43.07 -54.02 -29.87
C VAL A 605 42.21 -53.88 -31.11
N GLU A 606 41.08 -54.59 -31.17
CA GLU A 606 40.17 -54.67 -32.30
C GLU A 606 39.29 -53.44 -32.50
N ASP A 607 38.66 -52.87 -31.45
CA ASP A 607 38.06 -51.51 -31.57
C ASP A 607 39.11 -50.48 -32.03
N GLY A 608 40.35 -50.63 -31.54
CA GLY A 608 41.49 -49.81 -31.93
C GLY A 608 41.90 -49.92 -33.40
N LEU A 609 41.49 -50.98 -34.10
CA LEU A 609 41.68 -51.22 -35.53
C LEU A 609 40.42 -50.89 -36.35
N GLY A 610 39.24 -51.18 -35.79
CA GLY A 610 37.93 -51.06 -36.44
C GLY A 610 37.36 -52.39 -36.96
N THR A 611 37.81 -53.51 -36.41
CA THR A 611 37.27 -54.87 -36.64
C THR A 611 36.07 -55.14 -35.74
N ASP A 612 35.41 -56.29 -35.85
CA ASP A 612 34.28 -56.70 -34.99
C ASP A 612 34.75 -57.83 -34.03
N PRO A 613 34.96 -57.58 -32.72
CA PRO A 613 35.51 -58.56 -31.74
C PRO A 613 34.70 -59.85 -31.50
N ASN A 614 33.76 -60.17 -32.39
CA ASN A 614 32.84 -61.29 -32.35
C ASN A 614 32.83 -62.13 -33.66
N ASP A 615 33.62 -61.81 -34.69
CA ASP A 615 33.61 -62.48 -36.01
C ASP A 615 35.04 -62.63 -36.58
N ASP A 616 35.53 -63.88 -36.75
CA ASP A 616 36.96 -64.23 -36.98
C ASP A 616 37.51 -63.94 -38.40
N ASP A 617 36.89 -63.00 -39.13
CA ASP A 617 37.06 -62.66 -40.56
C ASP A 617 36.17 -61.42 -40.88
N THR A 618 36.55 -60.21 -40.43
CA THR A 618 35.67 -59.00 -40.42
C THR A 618 35.08 -58.65 -41.80
N ASP A 619 35.80 -58.93 -42.89
CA ASP A 619 35.42 -58.51 -44.24
C ASP A 619 35.02 -59.63 -45.23
N ASP A 620 34.88 -60.88 -44.73
CA ASP A 620 34.33 -62.06 -45.45
C ASP A 620 35.30 -62.56 -46.57
N ASP A 621 36.61 -62.31 -46.43
CA ASP A 621 37.71 -62.65 -47.36
C ASP A 621 38.16 -64.13 -47.26
N GLY A 622 38.35 -64.64 -46.04
CA GLY A 622 38.92 -65.97 -45.77
C GLY A 622 40.31 -65.98 -45.12
N LEU A 623 40.81 -64.85 -44.65
CA LEU A 623 41.96 -64.66 -43.76
C LEU A 623 41.43 -63.99 -42.47
N SER A 624 41.95 -64.34 -41.29
CA SER A 624 41.47 -63.73 -40.04
C SER A 624 42.23 -62.44 -39.73
N ASP A 625 41.54 -61.50 -39.09
CA ASP A 625 42.03 -60.15 -38.77
C ASP A 625 43.37 -60.19 -38.01
N GLY A 626 43.59 -61.19 -37.15
CA GLY A 626 44.85 -61.45 -36.47
C GLY A 626 45.92 -62.08 -37.34
N ASP A 627 45.61 -63.01 -38.26
CA ASP A 627 46.58 -63.52 -39.24
C ASP A 627 47.01 -62.38 -40.21
N GLU A 628 46.08 -61.48 -40.55
CA GLU A 628 46.34 -60.25 -41.32
C GLU A 628 47.28 -59.29 -40.60
N VAL A 629 46.91 -58.85 -39.39
CA VAL A 629 47.67 -57.85 -38.61
C VAL A 629 49.02 -58.38 -38.15
N ASN A 630 49.13 -59.68 -37.83
CA ASN A 630 50.37 -60.26 -37.29
C ASN A 630 51.32 -60.84 -38.35
N ASP A 631 50.84 -61.48 -39.41
CA ASP A 631 51.68 -62.23 -40.36
C ASP A 631 51.59 -61.74 -41.83
N ALA A 632 50.45 -61.20 -42.31
CA ALA A 632 50.32 -60.72 -43.71
C ALA A 632 50.71 -59.23 -43.91
N GLY A 633 50.14 -58.31 -43.12
CA GLY A 633 50.38 -56.87 -43.19
C GLY A 633 49.37 -56.06 -44.01
N THR A 634 48.16 -56.59 -44.17
CA THR A 634 47.00 -56.08 -44.92
C THR A 634 46.07 -55.21 -44.04
N ASP A 635 44.91 -54.78 -44.55
CA ASP A 635 43.93 -53.92 -43.87
C ASP A 635 42.63 -54.72 -43.62
N PRO A 636 42.38 -55.24 -42.40
CA PRO A 636 41.31 -56.21 -42.08
C PRO A 636 39.89 -55.61 -42.07
N THR A 637 39.68 -54.58 -42.88
CA THR A 637 38.38 -53.93 -43.13
C THR A 637 38.13 -53.73 -44.64
N ASN A 638 38.98 -54.31 -45.49
CA ASN A 638 39.03 -54.12 -46.93
C ASN A 638 39.63 -55.36 -47.66
N PRO A 639 38.79 -56.22 -48.29
CA PRO A 639 39.16 -57.56 -48.78
C PRO A 639 39.83 -57.55 -50.18
N ASP A 640 40.73 -56.59 -50.40
CA ASP A 640 41.43 -56.24 -51.65
C ASP A 640 42.37 -55.05 -51.31
N THR A 641 43.40 -55.29 -50.48
CA THR A 641 44.20 -54.22 -49.80
C THR A 641 44.83 -53.23 -50.78
N ASP A 642 45.27 -53.69 -51.94
CA ASP A 642 45.94 -52.85 -52.94
C ASP A 642 45.05 -52.40 -54.12
N GLY A 643 43.87 -53.00 -54.28
CA GLY A 643 42.82 -52.59 -55.23
C GLY A 643 42.95 -53.19 -56.63
N ASP A 644 43.59 -54.35 -56.73
CA ASP A 644 43.87 -55.15 -57.92
C ASP A 644 42.65 -55.97 -58.40
N GLY A 645 41.87 -56.53 -57.47
CA GLY A 645 40.72 -57.40 -57.75
C GLY A 645 40.93 -58.90 -57.55
N LEU A 646 42.04 -59.32 -56.93
CA LEU A 646 42.08 -60.46 -56.03
C LEU A 646 41.52 -60.08 -54.65
N THR A 647 41.61 -61.00 -53.67
CA THR A 647 41.33 -60.73 -52.26
C THR A 647 42.49 -61.30 -51.45
N ASP A 648 42.82 -60.67 -50.33
CA ASP A 648 44.08 -60.88 -49.63
C ASP A 648 44.27 -62.34 -49.18
N GLY A 649 43.22 -63.02 -48.71
CA GLY A 649 43.22 -64.45 -48.40
C GLY A 649 43.23 -65.35 -49.62
N VAL A 650 42.73 -64.93 -50.79
CA VAL A 650 42.92 -65.65 -52.06
C VAL A 650 44.39 -65.58 -52.50
N GLU A 651 45.04 -64.43 -52.31
CA GLU A 651 46.45 -64.23 -52.60
C GLU A 651 47.34 -65.06 -51.68
N VAL A 652 47.13 -64.98 -50.36
CA VAL A 652 47.90 -65.74 -49.36
C VAL A 652 47.65 -67.25 -49.47
N SER A 653 46.43 -67.70 -49.81
CA SER A 653 46.06 -69.13 -49.74
C SER A 653 46.01 -69.89 -51.08
N GLU A 654 45.68 -69.26 -52.21
CA GLU A 654 45.58 -69.93 -53.53
C GLU A 654 46.64 -69.48 -54.54
N VAL A 655 46.99 -68.18 -54.62
CA VAL A 655 47.88 -67.63 -55.66
C VAL A 655 49.36 -67.66 -55.24
N GLY A 656 49.71 -66.98 -54.15
CA GLY A 656 51.07 -66.82 -53.63
C GLY A 656 51.75 -65.49 -54.01
N SER A 657 50.97 -64.48 -54.37
CA SER A 657 51.34 -63.07 -54.60
C SER A 657 51.58 -62.31 -53.29
N ASP A 658 51.85 -60.99 -53.35
CA ASP A 658 52.04 -60.08 -52.21
C ASP A 658 50.85 -59.11 -52.13
N PRO A 659 49.82 -59.33 -51.27
CA PRO A 659 48.54 -58.59 -51.25
C PRO A 659 48.66 -57.11 -50.82
N THR A 660 49.89 -56.58 -50.79
CA THR A 660 50.17 -55.16 -50.54
C THR A 660 50.77 -54.46 -51.76
N ASN A 661 50.82 -55.14 -52.91
CA ASN A 661 51.51 -54.71 -54.13
C ASN A 661 50.87 -55.30 -55.43
N PRO A 662 50.13 -54.49 -56.21
CA PRO A 662 49.20 -54.95 -57.27
C PRO A 662 49.90 -55.19 -58.62
N ASP A 663 51.10 -55.77 -58.58
CA ASP A 663 52.07 -55.98 -59.67
C ASP A 663 53.27 -56.73 -59.03
N THR A 664 53.07 -57.97 -58.55
CA THR A 664 54.01 -58.68 -57.64
C THR A 664 55.38 -58.91 -58.24
N ASP A 665 55.48 -59.19 -59.55
CA ASP A 665 56.78 -59.33 -60.22
C ASP A 665 57.34 -58.02 -60.80
N GLY A 666 56.49 -57.05 -61.14
CA GLY A 666 56.88 -55.73 -61.62
C GLY A 666 56.93 -55.56 -63.15
N ASP A 667 56.31 -56.47 -63.94
CA ASP A 667 56.24 -56.34 -65.40
C ASP A 667 55.23 -55.29 -65.90
N GLY A 668 54.20 -54.98 -65.09
CA GLY A 668 53.20 -53.95 -65.34
C GLY A 668 51.84 -54.40 -65.88
N LEU A 669 51.52 -55.71 -65.79
CA LEU A 669 50.16 -56.18 -65.54
C LEU A 669 49.79 -56.01 -64.06
N THR A 670 48.65 -56.53 -63.62
CA THR A 670 48.31 -56.68 -62.19
C THR A 670 47.88 -58.12 -61.93
N ASP A 671 48.20 -58.64 -60.75
CA ASP A 671 48.00 -60.03 -60.34
C ASP A 671 46.56 -60.55 -60.59
N GLY A 672 45.57 -59.68 -60.45
CA GLY A 672 44.16 -59.91 -60.74
C GLY A 672 43.75 -59.75 -62.20
N GLU A 673 44.40 -58.88 -63.00
CA GLU A 673 44.25 -58.92 -64.48
C GLU A 673 44.82 -60.24 -65.02
N GLU A 674 45.95 -60.68 -64.47
CA GLU A 674 46.64 -61.93 -64.79
C GLU A 674 45.83 -63.17 -64.41
N TRP A 675 45.47 -63.34 -63.14
CA TRP A 675 44.80 -64.54 -62.64
C TRP A 675 43.35 -64.67 -63.15
N ASN A 676 42.58 -63.57 -63.19
CA ASN A 676 41.16 -63.62 -63.52
C ASN A 676 40.86 -63.58 -65.03
N ASP A 677 41.58 -62.76 -65.80
CA ASP A 677 41.22 -62.44 -67.19
C ASP A 677 42.21 -63.03 -68.24
N LEU A 678 43.49 -63.22 -67.90
CA LEU A 678 44.54 -63.72 -68.82
C LEU A 678 44.86 -65.21 -68.65
N GLY A 679 45.05 -65.67 -67.40
CA GLY A 679 45.51 -67.01 -67.05
C GLY A 679 47.03 -67.18 -67.01
N THR A 680 47.76 -66.10 -66.75
CA THR A 680 49.22 -66.03 -66.56
C THR A 680 49.60 -66.30 -65.08
N ASP A 681 50.87 -66.16 -64.68
CA ASP A 681 51.41 -66.54 -63.36
C ASP A 681 51.97 -65.31 -62.61
N PRO A 682 51.18 -64.62 -61.75
CA PRO A 682 51.45 -63.27 -61.17
C PRO A 682 52.79 -63.00 -60.45
N VAL A 683 53.65 -64.01 -60.35
CA VAL A 683 54.92 -63.97 -59.63
C VAL A 683 56.12 -64.21 -60.57
N ASN A 684 55.94 -64.03 -61.88
CA ASN A 684 56.89 -64.42 -62.91
C ASN A 684 56.68 -63.71 -64.28
N GLU A 685 57.49 -62.67 -64.55
CA GLU A 685 57.55 -61.74 -65.71
C GLU A 685 57.51 -62.36 -67.16
N ASP A 686 57.42 -63.68 -67.32
CA ASP A 686 57.59 -64.46 -68.57
C ASP A 686 56.93 -65.84 -68.33
N THR A 687 55.60 -65.92 -68.40
CA THR A 687 54.78 -67.05 -67.91
C THR A 687 55.20 -68.41 -68.50
N ASP A 688 55.56 -68.45 -69.78
CA ASP A 688 55.89 -69.71 -70.45
C ASP A 688 57.40 -69.96 -70.68
N GLY A 689 58.24 -68.94 -70.46
CA GLY A 689 59.70 -69.02 -70.54
C GLY A 689 60.28 -68.85 -71.95
N ASP A 690 59.55 -68.19 -72.85
CA ASP A 690 59.96 -67.78 -74.19
C ASP A 690 61.06 -66.68 -74.17
N GLY A 691 60.89 -65.67 -73.33
CA GLY A 691 61.79 -64.52 -73.20
C GLY A 691 61.29 -63.20 -73.83
N LEU A 692 60.01 -63.12 -74.21
CA LEU A 692 59.20 -61.90 -74.09
C LEU A 692 58.62 -61.82 -72.67
N THR A 693 58.00 -60.69 -72.30
CA THR A 693 57.15 -60.60 -71.09
C THR A 693 55.69 -60.57 -71.49
N ASP A 694 54.81 -61.00 -70.58
CA ASP A 694 53.38 -61.17 -70.84
C ASP A 694 52.69 -59.88 -71.38
N PRO A 695 52.99 -58.65 -70.91
CA PRO A 695 52.51 -57.42 -71.53
C PRO A 695 53.28 -57.02 -72.82
N GLU A 696 54.53 -57.43 -73.03
CA GLU A 696 55.18 -57.25 -74.35
C GLU A 696 54.47 -58.11 -75.42
N GLU A 697 54.13 -59.35 -75.07
CA GLU A 697 53.32 -60.27 -75.89
C GLU A 697 51.95 -59.68 -76.22
N LEU A 698 51.19 -59.26 -75.20
CA LEU A 698 49.82 -58.74 -75.40
C LEU A 698 49.78 -57.38 -76.13
N ASN A 699 50.72 -56.47 -75.86
CA ASN A 699 50.63 -55.08 -76.35
C ASN A 699 51.38 -54.81 -77.66
N ASP A 700 52.60 -55.33 -77.82
CA ASP A 700 53.48 -54.99 -78.96
C ASP A 700 53.52 -56.11 -80.02
N HIS A 701 53.24 -57.38 -79.65
CA HIS A 701 53.31 -58.54 -80.55
C HIS A 701 51.95 -59.14 -80.95
N GLY A 702 51.01 -59.24 -80.02
CA GLY A 702 49.68 -59.84 -80.22
C GLY A 702 49.66 -61.37 -80.15
N THR A 703 50.58 -61.95 -79.39
CA THR A 703 50.79 -63.38 -79.15
C THR A 703 50.03 -63.87 -77.89
N ASP A 704 50.17 -65.15 -77.51
CA ASP A 704 49.46 -65.79 -76.39
C ASP A 704 50.46 -66.11 -75.27
N PRO A 705 50.53 -65.31 -74.18
CA PRO A 705 51.59 -65.41 -73.14
C PRO A 705 51.56 -66.71 -72.32
N THR A 706 50.65 -67.63 -72.64
CA THR A 706 50.60 -68.97 -72.06
C THR A 706 51.18 -70.05 -73.00
N ASN A 707 51.73 -69.68 -74.16
CA ASN A 707 52.15 -70.59 -75.22
C ASN A 707 53.26 -70.04 -76.18
N ALA A 708 54.51 -70.38 -75.85
CA ALA A 708 55.80 -70.12 -76.53
C ALA A 708 55.99 -70.65 -77.98
N ASP A 709 54.95 -70.63 -78.81
CA ASP A 709 54.87 -71.06 -80.22
C ASP A 709 53.42 -70.73 -80.67
N THR A 710 53.02 -69.45 -80.62
CA THR A 710 51.62 -68.99 -80.78
C THR A 710 50.98 -69.51 -82.06
N ASP A 711 51.73 -69.52 -83.17
CA ASP A 711 51.21 -69.93 -84.47
C ASP A 711 51.40 -71.42 -84.82
N GLY A 712 52.24 -72.13 -84.04
CA GLY A 712 52.54 -73.55 -84.20
C GLY A 712 53.55 -73.90 -85.30
N GLY A 713 54.37 -72.94 -85.74
CA GLY A 713 55.49 -73.13 -86.66
C GLY A 713 56.63 -73.98 -86.08
N GLY A 714 56.92 -73.81 -84.78
CA GLY A 714 57.97 -74.54 -84.06
C GLY A 714 59.30 -73.78 -83.87
N VAL A 715 59.24 -72.45 -83.90
CA VAL A 715 60.15 -71.51 -83.23
C VAL A 715 59.32 -70.81 -82.15
N SER A 716 59.93 -70.24 -81.11
CA SER A 716 59.18 -69.51 -80.08
C SER A 716 59.10 -68.03 -80.41
N ASP A 717 58.04 -67.37 -79.95
CA ASP A 717 57.63 -66.04 -80.41
C ASP A 717 58.72 -64.96 -80.15
N GLY A 718 59.45 -65.04 -79.03
CA GLY A 718 60.60 -64.19 -78.72
C GLY A 718 61.88 -64.53 -79.50
N ASP A 719 62.13 -65.80 -79.83
CA ASP A 719 63.24 -66.19 -80.73
C ASP A 719 62.95 -65.67 -82.17
N GLU A 720 61.67 -65.63 -82.57
CA GLU A 720 61.20 -65.04 -83.83
C GLU A 720 61.29 -63.50 -83.85
N VAL A 721 60.85 -62.83 -82.80
CA VAL A 721 61.03 -61.37 -82.61
C VAL A 721 62.52 -61.00 -82.60
N ALA A 722 63.38 -61.84 -82.00
CA ALA A 722 64.83 -61.64 -81.96
C ALA A 722 65.53 -61.86 -83.31
N GLU A 723 65.11 -62.81 -84.15
CA GLU A 723 65.60 -62.95 -85.54
C GLU A 723 64.94 -61.93 -86.51
N GLY A 724 63.78 -61.37 -86.15
CA GLY A 724 63.05 -60.35 -86.89
C GLY A 724 62.04 -60.91 -87.90
N LEU A 725 61.35 -61.98 -87.50
CA LEU A 725 60.25 -62.66 -88.18
C LEU A 725 58.89 -62.07 -87.74
N ASP A 726 57.77 -62.74 -88.04
CA ASP A 726 56.40 -62.31 -87.73
C ASP A 726 55.70 -63.47 -86.98
N PRO A 727 55.60 -63.46 -85.63
CA PRO A 727 55.22 -64.61 -84.78
C PRO A 727 53.73 -65.03 -84.89
N LEU A 728 53.11 -64.73 -86.02
CA LEU A 728 51.72 -65.00 -86.37
C LEU A 728 51.57 -65.52 -87.83
N ASP A 729 52.67 -65.83 -88.54
CA ASP A 729 52.69 -66.47 -89.88
C ASP A 729 53.66 -67.68 -89.94
N PRO A 730 53.15 -68.93 -89.77
CA PRO A 730 53.96 -70.17 -89.64
C PRO A 730 54.45 -70.67 -91.01
N SER A 731 55.09 -69.76 -91.75
CA SER A 731 55.60 -69.99 -93.08
C SER A 731 56.85 -69.18 -93.44
N ASP A 732 57.34 -68.30 -92.55
CA ASP A 732 58.56 -67.50 -92.73
C ASP A 732 59.74 -67.91 -91.79
N ASP A 733 59.42 -68.57 -90.67
CA ASP A 733 60.22 -69.52 -89.86
C ASP A 733 61.05 -70.55 -90.68
N LEU A 734 60.64 -70.84 -91.92
CA LEU A 734 61.28 -71.83 -92.81
C LEU A 734 62.32 -71.21 -93.79
N PRO A 735 63.65 -71.27 -93.50
CA PRO A 735 64.68 -70.62 -94.31
C PRO A 735 64.85 -71.21 -95.72
N GLY A 736 64.52 -70.41 -96.74
CA GLY A 736 64.53 -70.80 -98.16
C GLY A 736 65.89 -71.25 -98.74
N GLU A 737 65.91 -72.42 -99.38
CA GLU A 737 67.12 -73.05 -99.94
C GLU A 737 67.83 -72.25 -101.07
N TYR A 738 69.17 -72.06 -101.02
CA TYR A 738 70.12 -72.94 -101.76
C TYR A 738 71.61 -72.48 -101.88
N THR A 739 72.52 -73.46 -101.77
CA THR A 739 73.86 -73.55 -102.42
C THR A 739 75.06 -72.69 -101.94
N GLY A 740 75.60 -73.00 -100.77
CA GLY A 740 76.86 -73.77 -100.62
C GLY A 740 78.25 -73.12 -100.80
N GLY A 741 79.23 -73.51 -99.94
CA GLY A 741 80.66 -73.32 -100.26
C GLY A 741 81.73 -73.27 -99.15
N TRP A 742 81.96 -74.36 -98.40
CA TRP A 742 83.25 -74.69 -97.72
C TRP A 742 83.95 -73.66 -96.76
N LYS A 743 83.98 -74.01 -95.46
CA LYS A 743 85.06 -73.73 -94.46
C LYS A 743 85.14 -72.28 -93.94
N CYS A 744 85.57 -71.99 -92.71
CA CYS A 744 86.53 -72.71 -91.84
C CYS A 744 86.29 -72.52 -90.31
N ALA A 745 87.23 -73.00 -89.48
CA ALA A 745 87.32 -72.98 -88.00
C ALA A 745 87.06 -71.61 -87.30
N SER A 746 86.87 -71.50 -85.96
CA SER A 746 87.44 -72.30 -84.84
C SER A 746 86.74 -72.17 -83.46
N ALA A 747 86.85 -73.21 -82.62
CA ALA A 747 86.52 -73.27 -81.16
C ALA A 747 87.67 -72.68 -80.26
N PRO A 748 87.67 -72.73 -78.90
CA PRO A 748 86.71 -73.26 -77.86
C PRO A 748 86.18 -72.13 -76.92
N ALA A 749 85.56 -72.31 -75.73
CA ALA A 749 85.30 -73.42 -74.77
C ALA A 749 83.92 -73.20 -74.07
N GLY A 750 83.42 -73.87 -73.01
CA GLY A 750 83.92 -74.91 -72.06
C GLY A 750 84.34 -74.33 -70.68
N SER A 751 83.99 -74.90 -69.51
CA SER A 751 83.21 -76.11 -69.18
C SER A 751 83.03 -76.34 -67.65
N GLY A 752 81.93 -76.95 -67.19
CA GLY A 752 81.72 -77.45 -65.80
C GLY A 752 80.85 -76.50 -64.96
N ALA A 753 79.65 -76.82 -64.43
CA ALA A 753 78.97 -78.08 -64.08
C ALA A 753 79.48 -78.82 -62.81
N TRP A 754 78.63 -78.87 -61.79
CA TRP A 754 78.59 -79.80 -60.64
C TRP A 754 77.13 -80.12 -60.29
N MET A 755 76.86 -81.29 -59.71
CA MET A 755 75.51 -81.88 -59.68
C MET A 755 75.34 -82.90 -58.54
N GLY A 756 74.19 -82.88 -57.85
CA GLY A 756 73.76 -83.86 -56.83
C GLY A 756 74.24 -83.61 -55.39
N LEU A 757 73.65 -84.19 -54.35
CA LEU A 757 72.69 -85.32 -54.34
C LEU A 757 71.85 -85.43 -53.03
N LEU A 758 70.53 -85.28 -53.17
CA LEU A 758 69.40 -86.08 -52.59
C LEU A 758 69.51 -86.92 -51.27
N LEU A 759 68.39 -86.90 -50.52
CA LEU A 759 67.76 -87.94 -49.66
C LEU A 759 67.96 -88.01 -48.11
N ALA A 760 67.01 -87.38 -47.40
CA ALA A 760 65.92 -88.02 -46.60
C ALA A 760 66.18 -88.78 -45.26
N LEU A 761 65.06 -88.90 -44.50
CA LEU A 761 64.86 -89.51 -43.15
C LEU A 761 65.36 -88.65 -41.96
N GLY A 762 64.68 -88.57 -40.81
CA GLY A 762 63.35 -89.07 -40.45
C GLY A 762 63.23 -89.58 -39.00
N ALA A 763 62.28 -89.01 -38.24
CA ALA A 763 61.64 -89.53 -37.00
C ALA A 763 62.32 -89.37 -35.60
N LEU A 764 61.48 -88.87 -34.67
CA LEU A 764 61.29 -89.27 -33.25
C LEU A 764 62.17 -88.74 -32.07
N VAL A 765 61.54 -87.85 -31.28
CA VAL A 765 61.08 -88.06 -29.86
C VAL A 765 61.89 -87.58 -28.62
N GLN A 766 61.16 -86.82 -27.78
CA GLN A 766 61.19 -86.61 -26.30
C GLN A 766 62.25 -85.75 -25.56
N ARG A 767 61.69 -84.71 -24.91
CA ARG A 767 61.85 -84.31 -23.47
C ARG A 767 63.26 -83.95 -22.93
N ARG A 768 63.37 -82.74 -22.37
CA ARG A 768 63.15 -82.49 -20.92
C ARG A 768 63.27 -81.01 -20.52
N ARG A 769 62.38 -80.59 -19.60
CA ARG A 769 62.57 -79.62 -18.49
C ARG A 769 63.93 -78.91 -18.40
N ALA A 770 63.89 -77.58 -18.34
CA ALA A 770 64.11 -76.94 -17.03
C ALA A 770 62.76 -76.96 -16.28
#